data_AF-A0A497EG06-F1
#
_entry.id   AF-A0A497EG06-F1
#
_cell.length_a   1.000
_cell.length_b   1.000
_cell.length_c   1.000
_cell.angle_alpha   90.00
_cell.angle_beta   90.00
_cell.angle_gamma   90.00
#
_symmetry.space_group_name_H-M   'P 1'
#
loop_
_entity.id
_entity.type
_entity.pdbx_description
1 polymer ?
#
loop_
_entity_poly.entity_id
_entity_poly.type
_entity_poly.pdbx_seq_one_letter_code
_entity_poly.pdbx_strand_id
1 'polypeptide(L)'
;MPTSTPVDVFTISSNNYLGMTQVFAESYLKHHPGATVYVCLVDALDDRVPYDDFPFEIILAHELDIPAFSNFAFRYDILELNTAVKPFVIKYLRDVIGLDRVFYFDPDILVHDRLTGLENALSEHSAVLTPHLTQPLDNVCRPPERVIGMCGIYNLGFLGLRLDERTEGFLDWWCDRLHRYCINDLTNGMFVDQSWMDFTPAFLESVAIVREPIYNIAYWNLPHRFPKWESDHWEVDGERVGFFHFSGVDPKQIDAISKHQDRLDLWSRPELRPLFEYYSTLVEDSGHHEMRGLPYVYHHFRDTDIPIPGFVRVALQEIDPEGLRWSDPFDPACDDSYLDWLTEPLWFDHGVTHRAALFLWRDRADLREVFPKIFGEDLARFMNWFLDEGSAQAHMHEAFVGPLRSLWNSQAASNTNDDQVRLDGIDLGNPNEHAGWLNEPMGDGGDGDALVTRLGLLIHGMRAEVRDLYPEPLTRDRSAFAYWMVVHGASLHGLHPDLVRPVRQSLSMKSRFALALKGVSSDGRGHDSKLVDERAPAPRPARKPPTRPENQDGLRLSAVSGVNIVGYFEGERGARTLVSGLTRVLERAGLPSVAVALDHELPDLMTSDQIRHVHGAPFPVTILDLAAARYETVINSLPFGTRVGGGLVGYLTQAPESVPTDLLECLDEVWVPTSSAQCILKDRVSIPVRHLPVVSAWYGEEGEPGALEEISLEEGVYWFAAMVSAGDYDGERVTSALIDCIRRLVASGRSDIGLCLLVRDARTLAKEVDHLPIRVISRPLSAGLCNSVVAACDGLLSINPEPRFDSCFALAAPLGWGAVVRRRPALEDFDTSKGLFDAADVAGDPAALVAPAVAAMTAVVDQGIIARPQRLDLETVAGQWSRQVNLIARRSQPASDAS
;
A
#
# COMPACT_ATOMS: atom_id res chain seq x y z
N MET A 1 -10.38 -48.73 35.85
CA MET A 1 -10.15 -47.69 34.84
C MET A 1 -8.84 -47.01 35.17
N PRO A 2 -7.88 -46.84 34.24
CA PRO A 2 -6.85 -45.84 34.44
C PRO A 2 -7.56 -44.48 34.45
N THR A 3 -7.45 -43.75 35.55
CA THR A 3 -7.93 -42.36 35.60
C THR A 3 -6.97 -41.53 34.76
N SER A 4 -7.40 -41.18 33.54
CA SER A 4 -6.74 -40.16 32.72
C SER A 4 -6.46 -38.95 33.61
N THR A 5 -5.19 -38.56 33.72
CA THR A 5 -4.81 -37.27 34.30
C THR A 5 -5.59 -36.21 33.51
N PRO A 6 -6.37 -35.35 34.18
CA PRO A 6 -7.18 -34.37 33.47
C PRO A 6 -6.26 -33.49 32.60
N VAL A 7 -6.77 -33.09 31.44
CA VAL A 7 -6.01 -32.29 30.47
C VAL A 7 -6.06 -30.82 30.91
N ASP A 8 -4.91 -30.17 30.99
CA ASP A 8 -4.84 -28.72 31.23
C ASP A 8 -5.46 -27.96 30.05
N VAL A 9 -6.08 -26.82 30.35
CA VAL A 9 -6.85 -26.07 29.36
C VAL A 9 -6.43 -24.62 29.30
N PHE A 10 -6.64 -24.00 28.15
CA PHE A 10 -6.51 -22.55 28.02
C PHE A 10 -7.70 -21.92 27.32
N THR A 11 -7.87 -20.64 27.57
CA THR A 11 -8.78 -19.76 26.82
C THR A 11 -8.10 -18.41 26.60
N ILE A 12 -8.73 -17.55 25.81
CA ILE A 12 -8.20 -16.26 25.40
C ILE A 12 -9.29 -15.23 25.66
N SER A 13 -8.94 -14.11 26.30
CA SER A 13 -9.90 -13.13 26.77
C SER A 13 -9.27 -11.73 26.80
N SER A 14 -10.13 -10.71 26.69
CA SER A 14 -9.79 -9.33 27.04
C SER A 14 -10.56 -8.94 28.30
N ASN A 15 -10.25 -7.80 28.93
CA ASN A 15 -10.83 -7.44 30.22
C ASN A 15 -12.37 -7.48 30.23
N ASN A 16 -12.99 -7.14 29.10
CA ASN A 16 -14.44 -7.15 28.91
C ASN A 16 -15.12 -8.53 28.94
N TYR A 17 -14.37 -9.64 28.84
CA TYR A 17 -14.89 -11.02 28.85
C TYR A 17 -14.47 -11.83 30.10
N LEU A 18 -13.61 -11.29 30.98
CA LEU A 18 -13.08 -12.02 32.14
C LEU A 18 -14.14 -12.63 33.07
N GLY A 19 -15.30 -11.98 33.24
CA GLY A 19 -16.40 -12.56 34.02
C GLY A 19 -17.01 -13.83 33.40
N MET A 20 -17.06 -13.95 32.07
CA MET A 20 -17.44 -15.21 31.40
C MET A 20 -16.29 -16.22 31.50
N THR A 21 -15.05 -15.78 31.33
CA THR A 21 -13.84 -16.58 31.50
C THR A 21 -13.76 -17.25 32.89
N GLN A 22 -14.14 -16.54 33.95
CA GLN A 22 -14.25 -17.10 35.30
C GLN A 22 -15.33 -18.20 35.38
N VAL A 23 -16.53 -17.96 34.84
CA VAL A 23 -17.61 -18.96 34.80
C VAL A 23 -17.17 -20.22 34.05
N PHE A 24 -16.48 -20.07 32.91
CA PHE A 24 -15.85 -21.18 32.20
C PHE A 24 -14.87 -21.93 33.11
N ALA A 25 -13.87 -21.23 33.68
CA ALA A 25 -12.80 -21.84 34.47
C ALA A 25 -13.32 -22.58 35.71
N GLU A 26 -14.24 -21.97 36.47
CA GLU A 26 -14.87 -22.60 37.63
C GLU A 26 -15.65 -23.85 37.25
N SER A 27 -16.42 -23.78 36.14
CA SER A 27 -17.17 -24.93 35.64
C SER A 27 -16.25 -26.05 35.16
N TYR A 28 -15.14 -25.72 34.50
CA TYR A 28 -14.14 -26.70 34.07
C TYR A 28 -13.51 -27.41 35.28
N LEU A 29 -12.94 -26.65 36.21
CA LEU A 29 -12.23 -27.16 37.39
C LEU A 29 -13.11 -27.99 38.32
N LYS A 30 -14.40 -27.63 38.47
CA LYS A 30 -15.40 -28.42 39.20
C LYS A 30 -15.50 -29.85 38.71
N HIS A 31 -15.38 -30.07 37.39
CA HIS A 31 -15.46 -31.39 36.78
C HIS A 31 -14.07 -32.01 36.51
N HIS A 32 -12.99 -31.23 36.57
CA HIS A 32 -11.62 -31.63 36.23
C HIS A 32 -10.63 -31.33 37.38
N PRO A 33 -10.85 -31.90 38.59
CA PRO A 33 -10.04 -31.59 39.76
C PRO A 33 -8.57 -31.99 39.56
N GLY A 34 -7.67 -30.99 39.63
CA GLY A 34 -6.24 -31.17 39.43
C GLY A 34 -5.71 -30.80 38.05
N ALA A 35 -6.56 -30.30 37.14
CA ALA A 35 -6.11 -29.57 35.96
C ALA A 35 -5.77 -28.10 36.28
N THR A 36 -4.97 -27.48 35.42
CA THR A 36 -4.71 -26.04 35.39
C THR A 36 -5.56 -25.37 34.30
N VAL A 37 -6.04 -24.16 34.56
CA VAL A 37 -6.64 -23.28 33.55
C VAL A 37 -5.69 -22.11 33.30
N TYR A 38 -5.34 -21.88 32.03
CA TYR A 38 -4.54 -20.74 31.59
C TYR A 38 -5.42 -19.73 30.82
N VAL A 39 -5.22 -18.44 31.03
CA VAL A 39 -5.92 -17.37 30.31
C VAL A 39 -4.91 -16.46 29.65
N CYS A 40 -4.89 -16.44 28.33
CA CYS A 40 -4.18 -15.41 27.59
C CYS A 40 -4.98 -14.10 27.65
N LEU A 41 -4.49 -13.11 28.40
CA LEU A 41 -5.06 -11.77 28.45
C LEU A 41 -4.56 -10.94 27.25
N VAL A 42 -5.46 -10.68 26.32
CA VAL A 42 -5.22 -9.87 25.12
C VAL A 42 -5.58 -8.42 25.39
N ASP A 43 -5.07 -7.86 26.48
CA ASP A 43 -5.36 -6.49 26.94
C ASP A 43 -4.24 -6.00 27.87
N ALA A 44 -4.32 -4.77 28.36
CA ALA A 44 -3.50 -4.32 29.49
C ALA A 44 -4.09 -4.77 30.84
N LEU A 45 -3.26 -4.87 31.88
CA LEU A 45 -3.74 -5.01 33.25
C LEU A 45 -4.40 -3.69 33.70
N ASP A 46 -5.57 -3.77 34.33
CA ASP A 46 -6.34 -2.65 34.86
C ASP A 46 -6.53 -2.78 36.37
N ASP A 47 -6.15 -1.74 37.14
CA ASP A 47 -6.21 -1.71 38.61
C ASP A 47 -7.63 -1.98 39.19
N ARG A 48 -8.69 -1.93 38.37
CA ARG A 48 -10.07 -2.22 38.76
C ARG A 48 -10.42 -3.71 38.74
N VAL A 49 -9.56 -4.56 38.16
CA VAL A 49 -9.80 -6.01 38.01
C VAL A 49 -9.00 -6.78 39.06
N PRO A 50 -9.63 -7.68 39.84
CA PRO A 50 -8.94 -8.45 40.89
C PRO A 50 -8.25 -9.69 40.29
N TYR A 51 -7.21 -9.49 39.49
CA TYR A 51 -6.53 -10.57 38.76
C TYR A 51 -6.04 -11.72 39.66
N ASP A 52 -5.57 -11.40 40.87
CA ASP A 52 -5.07 -12.37 41.86
C ASP A 52 -6.17 -13.26 42.47
N ASP A 53 -7.46 -12.89 42.34
CA ASP A 53 -8.59 -13.64 42.90
C ASP A 53 -9.16 -14.68 41.92
N PHE A 54 -8.71 -14.69 40.66
CA PHE A 54 -9.22 -15.61 39.64
C PHE A 54 -8.71 -17.06 39.81
N PRO A 55 -9.50 -18.08 39.41
CA PRO A 55 -9.12 -19.49 39.53
C PRO A 55 -8.23 -19.98 38.37
N PHE A 56 -7.46 -19.10 37.74
CA PHE A 56 -6.67 -19.40 36.54
C PHE A 56 -5.37 -18.60 36.48
N GLU A 57 -4.37 -19.15 35.77
CA GLU A 57 -3.06 -18.52 35.55
C GLU A 57 -3.12 -17.57 34.35
N ILE A 58 -2.70 -16.33 34.50
CA ILE A 58 -2.73 -15.33 33.42
C ILE A 58 -1.40 -15.32 32.66
N ILE A 59 -1.49 -15.27 31.33
CA ILE A 59 -0.38 -15.04 30.40
C ILE A 59 -0.71 -13.76 29.64
N LEU A 60 0.19 -12.78 29.57
CA LEU A 60 -0.09 -11.54 28.83
C LEU A 60 0.24 -11.75 27.35
N ALA A 61 -0.62 -11.30 26.44
CA ALA A 61 -0.45 -11.55 25.00
C ALA A 61 0.88 -11.01 24.42
N HIS A 62 1.44 -9.96 25.04
CA HIS A 62 2.73 -9.38 24.64
C HIS A 62 3.96 -10.22 25.08
N GLU A 63 3.78 -11.28 25.88
CA GLU A 63 4.83 -12.20 26.33
C GLU A 63 5.02 -13.39 25.37
N LEU A 64 4.15 -13.54 24.36
CA LEU A 64 4.07 -14.72 23.47
C LEU A 64 5.16 -14.78 22.36
N ASP A 65 6.22 -13.97 22.45
CA ASP A 65 7.30 -13.84 21.45
C ASP A 65 6.81 -13.66 19.99
N ILE A 66 5.71 -12.92 19.82
CA ILE A 66 5.13 -12.62 18.50
C ILE A 66 5.98 -11.52 17.81
N PRO A 67 6.50 -11.74 16.59
CA PRO A 67 7.24 -10.73 15.85
C PRO A 67 6.46 -9.42 15.71
N ALA A 68 7.13 -8.31 16.01
CA ALA A 68 6.54 -6.96 15.96
C ALA A 68 5.13 -6.88 16.61
N PHE A 69 4.95 -7.46 17.80
CA PHE A 69 3.65 -7.60 18.48
C PHE A 69 2.73 -6.36 18.42
N SER A 70 3.26 -5.14 18.58
CA SER A 70 2.45 -3.91 18.49
C SER A 70 1.89 -3.67 17.08
N ASN A 71 2.66 -3.96 16.03
CA ASN A 71 2.15 -3.95 14.65
C ASN A 71 1.09 -5.04 14.45
N PHE A 72 1.39 -6.28 14.85
CA PHE A 72 0.47 -7.41 14.78
C PHE A 72 -0.87 -7.11 15.49
N ALA A 73 -0.83 -6.59 16.71
CA ALA A 73 -2.02 -6.24 17.49
C ALA A 73 -2.83 -5.07 16.90
N PHE A 74 -2.19 -4.14 16.19
CA PHE A 74 -2.89 -3.04 15.53
C PHE A 74 -3.70 -3.49 14.32
N ARG A 75 -3.20 -4.50 13.58
CA ARG A 75 -3.83 -5.00 12.34
C ARG A 75 -5.20 -5.67 12.54
N TYR A 76 -5.53 -6.04 13.78
CA TYR A 76 -6.74 -6.79 14.12
C TYR A 76 -7.69 -5.99 15.01
N ASP A 77 -8.99 -6.21 14.89
CA ASP A 77 -9.95 -5.77 15.91
C ASP A 77 -9.92 -6.67 17.17
N ILE A 78 -10.78 -6.40 18.16
CA ILE A 78 -10.81 -7.19 19.41
C ILE A 78 -11.18 -8.67 19.19
N LEU A 79 -12.08 -8.98 18.24
CA LEU A 79 -12.47 -10.35 17.94
C LEU A 79 -11.32 -11.07 17.21
N GLU A 80 -10.78 -10.41 16.20
CA GLU A 80 -9.70 -10.92 15.37
C GLU A 80 -8.42 -11.14 16.20
N LEU A 81 -8.04 -10.23 17.09
CA LEU A 81 -6.80 -10.39 17.88
C LEU A 81 -6.90 -11.51 18.92
N ASN A 82 -8.06 -11.65 19.58
CA ASN A 82 -8.29 -12.76 20.52
C ASN A 82 -8.28 -14.13 19.82
N THR A 83 -8.59 -14.19 18.53
CA THR A 83 -8.47 -15.43 17.73
C THR A 83 -7.06 -15.61 17.15
N ALA A 84 -6.40 -14.52 16.73
CA ALA A 84 -5.08 -14.55 16.10
C ALA A 84 -3.94 -15.06 17.01
N VAL A 85 -3.99 -14.78 18.32
CA VAL A 85 -2.94 -15.21 19.26
C VAL A 85 -2.98 -16.71 19.58
N LYS A 86 -4.07 -17.42 19.25
CA LYS A 86 -4.32 -18.81 19.68
C LYS A 86 -3.17 -19.81 19.44
N PRO A 87 -2.57 -19.94 18.24
CA PRO A 87 -1.44 -20.85 18.03
C PRO A 87 -0.16 -20.41 18.76
N PHE A 88 0.05 -19.11 18.98
CA PHE A 88 1.19 -18.59 19.74
C PHE A 88 1.07 -18.93 21.24
N VAL A 89 -0.14 -18.84 21.81
CA VAL A 89 -0.42 -19.32 23.17
C VAL A 89 -0.13 -20.82 23.27
N ILE A 90 -0.54 -21.62 22.29
CA ILE A 90 -0.26 -23.07 22.28
C ILE A 90 1.25 -23.35 22.27
N LYS A 91 2.03 -22.61 21.46
CA LYS A 91 3.50 -22.73 21.46
C LYS A 91 4.12 -22.31 22.78
N TYR A 92 3.66 -21.22 23.40
CA TYR A 92 4.10 -20.81 24.74
C TYR A 92 3.83 -21.90 25.79
N LEU A 93 2.63 -22.50 25.79
CA LEU A 93 2.27 -23.59 26.70
C LEU A 93 3.11 -24.86 26.49
N ARG A 94 3.51 -25.16 25.24
CA ARG A 94 4.46 -26.24 24.93
C ARG A 94 5.88 -25.91 25.41
N ASP A 95 6.39 -24.75 25.02
CA ASP A 95 7.83 -24.43 25.05
C ASP A 95 8.29 -23.82 26.38
N VAL A 96 7.41 -23.09 27.08
CA VAL A 96 7.70 -22.43 28.36
C VAL A 96 7.10 -23.19 29.55
N ILE A 97 5.84 -23.64 29.43
CA ILE A 97 5.15 -24.36 30.52
C ILE A 97 5.44 -25.88 30.47
N GLY A 98 5.73 -26.44 29.30
CA GLY A 98 6.09 -27.86 29.13
C GLY A 98 4.90 -28.82 29.03
N LEU A 99 3.74 -28.35 28.55
CA LEU A 99 2.57 -29.21 28.34
C LEU A 99 2.76 -30.16 27.14
N ASP A 100 2.28 -31.41 27.25
CA ASP A 100 2.34 -32.43 26.19
C ASP A 100 1.03 -32.55 25.38
N ARG A 101 -0.05 -31.93 25.87
CA ARG A 101 -1.38 -31.84 25.26
C ARG A 101 -2.20 -30.77 25.98
N VAL A 102 -3.16 -30.16 25.28
CA VAL A 102 -4.01 -29.10 25.83
C VAL A 102 -5.41 -29.12 25.19
N PHE A 103 -6.42 -28.61 25.89
CA PHE A 103 -7.65 -28.16 25.25
C PHE A 103 -7.74 -26.63 25.22
N TYR A 104 -8.22 -26.09 24.09
CA TYR A 104 -8.77 -24.75 24.01
C TYR A 104 -10.29 -24.77 24.21
N PHE A 105 -10.83 -23.76 24.88
CA PHE A 105 -12.26 -23.44 24.92
C PHE A 105 -12.49 -21.94 24.72
N ASP A 106 -13.57 -21.55 24.03
CA ASP A 106 -14.06 -20.16 24.04
C ASP A 106 -14.52 -19.76 25.46
N PRO A 107 -14.38 -18.49 25.86
CA PRO A 107 -14.67 -18.04 27.23
C PRO A 107 -16.16 -18.01 27.59
N ASP A 108 -17.09 -18.14 26.64
CA ASP A 108 -18.55 -18.19 26.84
C ASP A 108 -19.10 -19.63 26.86
N ILE A 109 -18.27 -20.58 27.29
CA ILE A 109 -18.61 -22.01 27.44
C ILE A 109 -18.88 -22.36 28.91
N LEU A 110 -19.94 -23.14 29.15
CA LEU A 110 -20.22 -23.76 30.45
C LEU A 110 -20.02 -25.27 30.38
N VAL A 111 -19.16 -25.80 31.26
CA VAL A 111 -18.88 -27.24 31.38
C VAL A 111 -19.84 -27.87 32.38
N HIS A 112 -20.49 -28.96 31.97
CA HIS A 112 -21.54 -29.66 32.71
C HIS A 112 -21.14 -31.04 33.22
N ASP A 113 -20.15 -31.71 32.60
CA ASP A 113 -19.62 -32.99 33.08
C ASP A 113 -18.16 -33.25 32.66
N ARG A 114 -17.59 -34.35 33.14
CA ARG A 114 -16.23 -34.82 32.86
C ARG A 114 -16.06 -35.20 31.39
N LEU A 115 -15.14 -34.53 30.69
CA LEU A 115 -14.95 -34.66 29.24
C LEU A 115 -14.14 -35.91 28.81
N THR A 116 -14.42 -37.07 29.42
CA THR A 116 -13.65 -38.32 29.27
C THR A 116 -13.54 -38.78 27.81
N GLY A 117 -14.58 -38.58 26.98
CA GLY A 117 -14.54 -38.92 25.56
C GLY A 117 -13.50 -38.12 24.79
N LEU A 118 -13.43 -36.79 25.04
CA LEU A 118 -12.46 -35.90 24.41
C LEU A 118 -11.03 -36.21 24.86
N GLU A 119 -10.83 -36.56 26.13
CA GLU A 119 -9.50 -36.93 26.64
C GLU A 119 -9.00 -38.25 26.08
N ASN A 120 -9.87 -39.26 25.98
CA ASN A 120 -9.52 -40.52 25.35
C ASN A 120 -9.16 -40.27 23.88
N ALA A 121 -9.95 -39.49 23.14
CA ALA A 121 -9.64 -39.09 21.78
C ALA A 121 -8.29 -38.36 21.66
N LEU A 122 -7.99 -37.41 22.56
CA LEU A 122 -6.72 -36.68 22.57
C LEU A 122 -5.52 -37.56 23.00
N SER A 123 -5.77 -38.66 23.72
CA SER A 123 -4.73 -39.63 24.04
C SER A 123 -4.31 -40.47 22.82
N GLU A 124 -5.21 -40.68 21.86
CA GLU A 124 -5.01 -41.53 20.67
C GLU A 124 -4.71 -40.73 19.39
N HIS A 125 -5.18 -39.48 19.29
CA HIS A 125 -5.10 -38.63 18.09
C HIS A 125 -4.29 -37.35 18.31
N SER A 126 -3.70 -36.80 17.25
CA SER A 126 -2.89 -35.57 17.30
C SER A 126 -3.75 -34.32 17.53
N ALA A 127 -4.98 -34.32 17.00
CA ALA A 127 -5.97 -33.26 17.21
C ALA A 127 -7.37 -33.83 17.46
N VAL A 128 -8.21 -33.08 18.16
CA VAL A 128 -9.63 -33.38 18.42
C VAL A 128 -10.47 -32.16 18.04
N LEU A 129 -11.44 -32.35 17.15
CA LEU A 129 -12.32 -31.30 16.63
C LEU A 129 -13.79 -31.68 16.77
N THR A 130 -14.65 -30.68 16.95
CA THR A 130 -16.11 -30.81 16.89
C THR A 130 -16.66 -30.06 15.67
N PRO A 131 -17.48 -30.68 14.80
CA PRO A 131 -18.13 -29.97 13.70
C PRO A 131 -19.23 -29.04 14.21
N HIS A 132 -19.51 -27.94 13.52
CA HIS A 132 -20.73 -27.17 13.77
C HIS A 132 -21.96 -28.06 13.61
N LEU A 133 -22.11 -28.67 12.43
CA LEU A 133 -23.30 -29.42 12.03
C LEU A 133 -22.99 -30.91 11.88
N THR A 134 -23.84 -31.75 12.47
CA THR A 134 -23.86 -33.21 12.23
C THR A 134 -25.10 -33.66 11.44
N GLN A 135 -26.06 -32.76 11.24
CA GLN A 135 -27.28 -32.94 10.45
C GLN A 135 -27.59 -31.65 9.67
N PRO A 136 -28.32 -31.74 8.53
CA PRO A 136 -28.64 -30.56 7.74
C PRO A 136 -29.62 -29.60 8.44
N LEU A 137 -29.58 -28.33 8.05
CA LEU A 137 -30.54 -27.30 8.47
C LEU A 137 -31.53 -26.96 7.35
N ASP A 138 -32.65 -26.33 7.70
CA ASP A 138 -33.45 -25.63 6.69
C ASP A 138 -32.66 -24.46 6.08
N ASN A 139 -32.97 -24.13 4.83
CA ASN A 139 -32.37 -22.98 4.14
C ASN A 139 -33.31 -21.74 4.16
N VAL A 140 -34.28 -21.70 5.07
CA VAL A 140 -35.26 -20.60 5.18
C VAL A 140 -34.80 -19.56 6.21
N CYS A 141 -34.35 -20.02 7.37
CA CYS A 141 -33.86 -19.18 8.46
C CYS A 141 -32.34 -18.94 8.36
N ARG A 142 -31.85 -17.88 9.01
CA ARG A 142 -30.45 -17.45 9.04
C ARG A 142 -29.74 -17.98 10.30
N PRO A 143 -28.43 -18.27 10.21
CA PRO A 143 -27.66 -18.40 8.98
C PRO A 143 -28.05 -19.71 8.26
N PRO A 144 -28.03 -19.75 6.92
CA PRO A 144 -28.12 -20.99 6.17
C PRO A 144 -26.80 -21.76 6.25
N GLU A 145 -26.85 -23.07 5.97
CA GLU A 145 -25.70 -24.00 6.10
C GLU A 145 -24.43 -23.49 5.40
N ARG A 146 -24.57 -22.90 4.21
CA ARG A 146 -23.44 -22.34 3.45
C ARG A 146 -22.68 -21.24 4.22
N VAL A 147 -23.37 -20.42 5.01
CA VAL A 147 -22.74 -19.35 5.79
C VAL A 147 -22.02 -19.92 7.00
N ILE A 148 -22.60 -20.95 7.65
CA ILE A 148 -21.91 -21.69 8.71
C ILE A 148 -20.63 -22.33 8.15
N GLY A 149 -20.70 -22.96 6.97
CA GLY A 149 -19.52 -23.53 6.31
C GLY A 149 -18.46 -22.48 5.92
N MET A 150 -18.85 -21.26 5.56
CA MET A 150 -17.91 -20.15 5.32
C MET A 150 -17.23 -19.65 6.61
N CYS A 151 -17.85 -19.87 7.78
CA CYS A 151 -17.20 -19.65 9.07
C CYS A 151 -16.28 -20.81 9.49
N GLY A 152 -16.32 -21.95 8.79
CA GLY A 152 -15.59 -23.19 9.11
C GLY A 152 -16.52 -24.40 9.31
N ILE A 153 -16.12 -25.57 8.83
CA ILE A 153 -16.83 -26.85 9.06
C ILE A 153 -16.75 -27.22 10.55
N TYR A 154 -15.59 -27.01 11.17
CA TYR A 154 -15.37 -27.22 12.60
C TYR A 154 -15.64 -25.95 13.40
N ASN A 155 -16.27 -26.10 14.57
CA ASN A 155 -16.39 -24.98 15.52
C ASN A 155 -15.15 -24.96 16.41
N LEU A 156 -14.41 -23.85 16.39
CA LEU A 156 -13.14 -23.70 17.10
C LEU A 156 -13.27 -23.00 18.45
N GLY A 157 -14.49 -22.90 18.97
CA GLY A 157 -14.71 -22.76 20.41
C GLY A 157 -14.35 -24.00 21.21
N PHE A 158 -13.95 -25.09 20.54
CA PHE A 158 -13.22 -26.19 21.13
C PHE A 158 -12.12 -26.71 20.19
N LEU A 159 -10.93 -26.94 20.72
CA LEU A 159 -9.84 -27.66 20.06
C LEU A 159 -9.10 -28.51 21.09
N GLY A 160 -8.86 -29.78 20.81
CA GLY A 160 -7.82 -30.55 21.48
C GLY A 160 -6.58 -30.69 20.60
N LEU A 161 -5.40 -30.46 21.16
CA LEU A 161 -4.14 -30.64 20.44
C LEU A 161 -3.09 -31.32 21.31
N ARG A 162 -2.42 -32.34 20.78
CA ARG A 162 -1.19 -32.89 21.35
C ARG A 162 -0.04 -31.94 21.00
N LEU A 163 0.95 -31.82 21.87
CA LEU A 163 2.06 -30.90 21.72
C LEU A 163 3.36 -31.70 21.54
N ASP A 164 3.42 -32.46 20.45
CA ASP A 164 4.57 -33.29 20.08
C ASP A 164 5.03 -33.04 18.63
N GLU A 165 6.12 -33.70 18.20
CA GLU A 165 6.74 -33.51 16.88
C GLU A 165 5.75 -33.63 15.70
N ARG A 166 4.63 -34.33 15.87
CA ARG A 166 3.60 -34.53 14.82
C ARG A 166 2.71 -33.32 14.59
N THR A 167 2.68 -32.36 15.51
CA THR A 167 1.86 -31.14 15.44
C THR A 167 2.69 -29.87 15.29
N GLU A 168 4.02 -29.95 15.41
CA GLU A 168 4.93 -28.80 15.32
C GLU A 168 4.80 -28.05 13.99
N GLY A 169 5.00 -28.73 12.86
CA GLY A 169 4.86 -28.09 11.54
C GLY A 169 3.45 -27.57 11.23
N PHE A 170 2.42 -28.13 11.88
CA PHE A 170 1.05 -27.61 11.80
C PHE A 170 0.89 -26.32 12.63
N LEU A 171 1.47 -26.26 13.83
CA LEU A 171 1.48 -25.05 14.67
C LEU A 171 2.28 -23.92 14.03
N ASP A 172 3.43 -24.21 13.42
CA ASP A 172 4.23 -23.21 12.70
C ASP A 172 3.47 -22.64 11.50
N TRP A 173 2.85 -23.51 10.69
CA TRP A 173 1.95 -23.08 9.62
C TRP A 173 0.77 -22.24 10.14
N TRP A 174 0.15 -22.63 11.25
CA TRP A 174 -0.99 -21.91 11.80
C TRP A 174 -0.59 -20.55 12.38
N CYS A 175 0.57 -20.46 13.04
CA CYS A 175 1.16 -19.18 13.46
C CYS A 175 1.38 -18.25 12.26
N ASP A 176 2.01 -18.73 11.19
CA ASP A 176 2.23 -17.95 9.97
C ASP A 176 0.91 -17.45 9.35
N ARG A 177 -0.09 -18.34 9.20
CA ARG A 177 -1.39 -17.94 8.64
C ARG A 177 -2.13 -16.95 9.53
N LEU A 178 -2.10 -17.10 10.86
CA LEU A 178 -2.78 -16.14 11.75
C LEU A 178 -1.97 -14.86 12.00
N HIS A 179 -0.65 -14.87 11.79
CA HIS A 179 0.17 -13.66 11.81
C HIS A 179 -0.34 -12.62 10.79
N ARG A 180 -1.04 -13.07 9.74
CA ARG A 180 -1.48 -12.21 8.63
C ARG A 180 -2.95 -12.28 8.27
N TYR A 181 -3.59 -13.45 8.31
CA TYR A 181 -4.91 -13.70 7.72
C TYR A 181 -6.01 -14.08 8.73
N CYS A 182 -5.83 -13.77 10.01
CA CYS A 182 -6.88 -13.93 11.02
C CYS A 182 -7.91 -12.79 10.96
N ILE A 183 -8.58 -12.63 9.81
CA ILE A 183 -9.56 -11.55 9.57
C ILE A 183 -10.97 -12.08 9.32
N ASN A 184 -11.97 -11.24 9.61
CA ASN A 184 -13.38 -11.50 9.30
C ASN A 184 -13.75 -10.97 7.90
N ASP A 185 -13.37 -11.71 6.86
CA ASP A 185 -13.72 -11.42 5.46
C ASP A 185 -14.42 -12.62 4.81
N LEU A 186 -15.66 -12.85 5.25
CA LEU A 186 -16.53 -13.88 4.69
C LEU A 186 -16.74 -13.73 3.17
N THR A 187 -16.59 -12.53 2.61
CA THR A 187 -16.80 -12.29 1.17
C THR A 187 -15.70 -12.94 0.34
N ASN A 188 -14.46 -12.93 0.84
CA ASN A 188 -13.31 -13.62 0.25
C ASN A 188 -13.02 -15.00 0.87
N GLY A 189 -13.93 -15.51 1.71
CA GLY A 189 -13.86 -16.87 2.27
C GLY A 189 -12.90 -17.03 3.46
N MET A 190 -12.57 -15.94 4.16
CA MET A 190 -11.75 -15.96 5.38
C MET A 190 -12.62 -15.66 6.61
N PHE A 191 -12.52 -16.48 7.66
CA PHE A 191 -13.19 -16.20 8.92
C PHE A 191 -12.28 -16.57 10.10
N VAL A 192 -11.55 -15.55 10.56
CA VAL A 192 -10.66 -15.57 11.73
C VAL A 192 -9.76 -16.80 11.75
N ASP A 193 -9.57 -17.45 12.89
CA ASP A 193 -8.79 -18.67 13.07
C ASP A 193 -9.55 -19.94 12.64
N GLN A 194 -10.86 -19.95 12.87
CA GLN A 194 -11.74 -21.10 12.72
C GLN A 194 -11.75 -21.69 11.29
N SER A 195 -11.82 -20.85 10.25
CA SER A 195 -11.83 -21.36 8.86
C SER A 195 -10.54 -22.10 8.47
N TRP A 196 -9.41 -21.80 9.11
CA TRP A 196 -8.14 -22.48 8.84
C TRP A 196 -8.12 -23.93 9.36
N MET A 197 -8.95 -24.25 10.35
CA MET A 197 -8.97 -25.60 10.95
C MET A 197 -9.68 -26.65 10.10
N ASP A 198 -10.34 -26.24 9.01
CA ASP A 198 -10.84 -27.16 7.99
C ASP A 198 -9.72 -27.92 7.26
N PHE A 199 -8.48 -27.38 7.27
CA PHE A 199 -7.29 -28.06 6.75
C PHE A 199 -6.68 -29.09 7.73
N THR A 200 -7.06 -29.09 9.00
CA THR A 200 -6.48 -29.98 10.03
C THR A 200 -6.50 -31.46 9.63
N PRO A 201 -7.61 -32.05 9.09
CA PRO A 201 -7.63 -33.45 8.65
C PRO A 201 -6.83 -33.74 7.37
N ALA A 202 -6.36 -32.69 6.67
CA ALA A 202 -5.48 -32.83 5.50
C ALA A 202 -3.99 -32.72 5.86
N PHE A 203 -3.66 -32.03 6.97
CA PHE A 203 -2.27 -31.79 7.39
C PHE A 203 -1.81 -32.70 8.53
N LEU A 204 -2.72 -33.21 9.36
CA LEU A 204 -2.40 -34.15 10.45
C LEU A 204 -2.89 -35.56 10.09
N GLU A 205 -2.01 -36.56 10.19
CA GLU A 205 -2.33 -37.96 9.89
C GLU A 205 -3.41 -38.57 10.79
N SER A 206 -3.60 -38.04 12.00
CA SER A 206 -4.49 -38.58 13.02
C SER A 206 -5.30 -37.48 13.70
N VAL A 207 -6.57 -37.34 13.31
CA VAL A 207 -7.51 -36.34 13.83
C VAL A 207 -8.82 -37.02 14.23
N ALA A 208 -9.26 -36.79 15.47
CA ALA A 208 -10.58 -37.20 15.93
C ALA A 208 -11.61 -36.14 15.56
N ILE A 209 -12.64 -36.52 14.79
CA ILE A 209 -13.83 -35.69 14.56
C ILE A 209 -14.95 -36.24 15.45
N VAL A 210 -15.09 -35.63 16.63
CA VAL A 210 -16.07 -35.99 17.66
C VAL A 210 -17.44 -35.45 17.23
N ARG A 211 -18.44 -36.33 17.14
CA ARG A 211 -19.79 -36.02 16.63
C ARG A 211 -20.89 -36.22 17.67
N GLU A 212 -20.50 -36.72 18.85
CA GLU A 212 -21.34 -37.02 19.99
C GLU A 212 -22.15 -35.78 20.40
N PRO A 213 -23.49 -35.92 20.54
CA PRO A 213 -24.38 -34.77 20.64
C PRO A 213 -24.27 -34.01 21.98
N ILE A 214 -23.53 -34.57 22.94
CA ILE A 214 -23.26 -34.01 24.27
C ILE A 214 -22.15 -32.94 24.31
N TYR A 215 -21.37 -32.77 23.23
CA TYR A 215 -20.23 -31.82 23.18
C TYR A 215 -20.47 -30.68 22.21
N ASN A 216 -20.07 -29.46 22.59
CA ASN A 216 -20.22 -28.23 21.79
C ASN A 216 -21.67 -27.99 21.33
N ILE A 217 -22.61 -28.02 22.28
CA ILE A 217 -24.01 -27.72 22.02
C ILE A 217 -24.19 -26.20 21.94
N ALA A 218 -24.79 -25.69 20.87
CA ALA A 218 -25.04 -24.27 20.65
C ALA A 218 -26.16 -24.04 19.62
N TYR A 219 -26.46 -22.77 19.33
CA TYR A 219 -27.58 -22.37 18.47
C TYR A 219 -27.60 -23.05 17.09
N TRP A 220 -26.44 -23.39 16.52
CA TRP A 220 -26.34 -24.01 15.20
C TRP A 220 -26.76 -25.49 15.19
N ASN A 221 -26.66 -26.22 16.31
CA ASN A 221 -27.02 -27.64 16.41
C ASN A 221 -28.23 -27.95 17.31
N LEU A 222 -28.71 -26.99 18.11
CA LEU A 222 -30.02 -27.07 18.79
C LEU A 222 -31.23 -27.43 17.89
N PRO A 223 -31.28 -27.15 16.57
CA PRO A 223 -32.35 -27.63 15.70
C PRO A 223 -32.44 -29.17 15.62
N HIS A 224 -31.34 -29.88 15.86
CA HIS A 224 -31.24 -31.34 15.78
C HIS A 224 -30.69 -32.00 17.05
N ARG A 225 -30.47 -31.22 18.13
CA ARG A 225 -30.10 -31.70 19.47
C ARG A 225 -31.17 -31.28 20.47
N PHE A 226 -31.47 -32.17 21.41
CA PHE A 226 -32.59 -31.98 22.34
C PHE A 226 -32.13 -32.14 23.80
N PRO A 227 -31.38 -31.16 24.36
CA PRO A 227 -31.01 -31.15 25.77
C PRO A 227 -32.25 -31.20 26.66
N LYS A 228 -32.19 -32.04 27.69
CA LYS A 228 -33.23 -32.16 28.73
C LYS A 228 -32.60 -32.18 30.10
N TRP A 229 -33.31 -31.61 31.07
CA TRP A 229 -32.94 -31.73 32.47
C TRP A 229 -33.53 -33.01 33.06
N GLU A 230 -32.68 -33.97 33.38
CA GLU A 230 -33.06 -35.26 33.94
C GLU A 230 -32.26 -35.54 35.21
N SER A 231 -32.94 -35.96 36.27
CA SER A 231 -32.35 -36.54 37.49
C SER A 231 -31.22 -35.77 38.22
N ASP A 232 -30.98 -34.49 37.92
CA ASP A 232 -29.95 -33.54 38.45
C ASP A 232 -28.93 -32.99 37.43
N HIS A 233 -29.05 -33.35 36.16
CA HIS A 233 -28.11 -32.96 35.11
C HIS A 233 -28.79 -32.74 33.76
N TRP A 234 -28.05 -32.18 32.80
CA TRP A 234 -28.46 -32.11 31.41
C TRP A 234 -28.05 -33.39 30.67
N GLU A 235 -28.95 -33.96 29.86
CA GLU A 235 -28.64 -35.06 28.94
C GLU A 235 -29.09 -34.77 27.50
N VAL A 236 -28.45 -35.42 26.53
CA VAL A 236 -28.91 -35.57 25.15
C VAL A 236 -28.80 -37.05 24.79
N ASP A 237 -29.86 -37.62 24.22
CA ASP A 237 -29.94 -39.03 23.80
C ASP A 237 -29.57 -40.08 24.88
N GLY A 238 -29.75 -39.72 26.16
CA GLY A 238 -29.43 -40.56 27.33
C GLY A 238 -27.97 -40.47 27.81
N GLU A 239 -27.17 -39.56 27.25
CA GLU A 239 -25.80 -39.26 27.68
C GLU A 239 -25.71 -37.86 28.29
N ARG A 240 -24.89 -37.71 29.33
CA ARG A 240 -24.77 -36.46 30.10
C ARG A 240 -24.04 -35.40 29.26
N VAL A 241 -24.58 -34.19 29.21
CA VAL A 241 -24.00 -33.06 28.45
C VAL A 241 -22.60 -32.74 29.00
N GLY A 242 -21.62 -32.71 28.12
CA GLY A 242 -20.24 -32.34 28.48
C GLY A 242 -20.09 -30.82 28.61
N PHE A 243 -20.47 -30.06 27.58
CA PHE A 243 -20.44 -28.60 27.61
C PHE A 243 -21.40 -27.95 26.61
N PHE A 244 -21.84 -26.73 26.96
CA PHE A 244 -22.69 -25.86 26.15
C PHE A 244 -21.95 -24.56 25.85
N HIS A 245 -22.02 -24.09 24.61
CA HIS A 245 -21.35 -22.88 24.12
C HIS A 245 -22.41 -21.80 23.86
N PHE A 246 -22.38 -20.73 24.66
CA PHE A 246 -23.38 -19.65 24.65
C PHE A 246 -23.09 -18.58 23.58
N SER A 247 -22.62 -19.03 22.41
CA SER A 247 -22.09 -18.20 21.33
C SER A 247 -23.05 -17.07 20.92
N GLY A 248 -22.68 -15.84 21.26
CA GLY A 248 -23.46 -14.64 20.94
C GLY A 248 -24.73 -14.43 21.76
N VAL A 249 -24.84 -15.05 22.94
CA VAL A 249 -25.85 -14.73 23.96
C VAL A 249 -25.58 -13.35 24.57
N ASP A 250 -26.62 -12.56 24.78
CA ASP A 250 -26.58 -11.43 25.71
C ASP A 250 -27.21 -11.90 27.04
N PRO A 251 -26.46 -11.96 28.16
CA PRO A 251 -27.01 -12.37 29.45
C PRO A 251 -28.23 -11.54 29.87
N LYS A 252 -28.32 -10.28 29.44
CA LYS A 252 -29.49 -9.42 29.74
C LYS A 252 -30.71 -9.67 28.83
N GLN A 253 -30.57 -10.44 27.75
CA GLN A 253 -31.60 -10.68 26.73
C GLN A 253 -31.61 -12.14 26.25
N ILE A 254 -31.70 -13.07 27.19
CA ILE A 254 -31.60 -14.52 26.93
C ILE A 254 -32.64 -15.11 25.97
N ASP A 255 -33.81 -14.47 25.81
CA ASP A 255 -34.92 -15.01 25.01
C ASP A 255 -34.53 -15.33 23.55
N ALA A 256 -33.59 -14.58 22.97
CA ALA A 256 -33.18 -14.73 21.57
C ALA A 256 -32.25 -15.93 21.29
N ILE A 257 -31.77 -16.65 22.30
CA ILE A 257 -30.77 -17.76 22.26
C ILE A 257 -29.39 -17.39 21.68
N SER A 258 -29.31 -16.59 20.61
CA SER A 258 -28.06 -16.03 20.07
C SER A 258 -28.38 -14.90 19.08
N LYS A 259 -27.58 -13.84 19.08
CA LYS A 259 -27.66 -12.74 18.10
C LYS A 259 -27.34 -13.16 16.66
N HIS A 260 -26.79 -14.36 16.45
CA HIS A 260 -26.30 -14.82 15.15
C HIS A 260 -27.35 -15.55 14.29
N GLN A 261 -28.59 -15.72 14.77
CA GLN A 261 -29.61 -16.56 14.14
C GLN A 261 -31.05 -16.04 14.35
N ASP A 262 -32.00 -16.53 13.55
CA ASP A 262 -33.44 -16.18 13.62
C ASP A 262 -34.38 -17.41 13.60
N ARG A 263 -33.86 -18.59 13.97
CA ARG A 263 -34.53 -19.91 13.86
C ARG A 263 -35.17 -20.40 15.16
N LEU A 264 -34.54 -20.13 16.30
CA LEU A 264 -34.95 -20.62 17.62
C LEU A 264 -34.96 -19.48 18.65
N ASP A 265 -35.81 -19.61 19.66
CA ASP A 265 -35.91 -18.71 20.82
C ASP A 265 -36.37 -19.50 22.08
N LEU A 266 -36.31 -18.89 23.26
CA LEU A 266 -36.78 -19.52 24.51
C LEU A 266 -38.32 -19.58 24.64
N TRP A 267 -39.06 -19.23 23.58
CA TRP A 267 -40.52 -19.42 23.48
C TRP A 267 -40.86 -20.70 22.71
N SER A 268 -40.10 -21.00 21.66
CA SER A 268 -40.16 -22.23 20.86
C SER A 268 -39.40 -23.39 21.50
N ARG A 269 -38.39 -23.11 22.33
CA ARG A 269 -37.62 -24.10 23.13
C ARG A 269 -37.67 -23.78 24.64
N PRO A 270 -38.86 -23.74 25.26
CA PRO A 270 -39.02 -23.32 26.65
C PRO A 270 -38.31 -24.25 27.65
N GLU A 271 -38.01 -25.49 27.28
CA GLU A 271 -37.25 -26.44 28.09
C GLU A 271 -35.78 -26.00 28.31
N LEU A 272 -35.24 -25.14 27.44
CA LEU A 272 -33.88 -24.60 27.58
C LEU A 272 -33.81 -23.40 28.54
N ARG A 273 -34.95 -22.76 28.86
CA ARG A 273 -34.97 -21.52 29.67
C ARG A 273 -34.21 -21.64 31.01
N PRO A 274 -34.34 -22.72 31.81
CA PRO A 274 -33.58 -22.86 33.05
C PRO A 274 -32.05 -22.89 32.87
N LEU A 275 -31.55 -23.39 31.73
CA LEU A 275 -30.12 -23.39 31.42
C LEU A 275 -29.61 -21.97 31.16
N PHE A 276 -30.36 -21.19 30.37
CA PHE A 276 -30.00 -19.82 30.02
C PHE A 276 -30.15 -18.86 31.21
N GLU A 277 -31.18 -19.05 32.04
CA GLU A 277 -31.33 -18.32 33.30
C GLU A 277 -30.17 -18.64 34.27
N TYR A 278 -29.78 -19.92 34.40
CA TYR A 278 -28.64 -20.32 35.23
C TYR A 278 -27.31 -19.72 34.74
N TYR A 279 -27.01 -19.83 33.45
CA TYR A 279 -25.80 -19.22 32.87
C TYR A 279 -25.79 -17.69 33.03
N SER A 280 -26.92 -17.02 32.80
CA SER A 280 -27.04 -15.59 33.02
C SER A 280 -26.74 -15.19 34.46
N THR A 281 -27.26 -15.94 35.44
CA THR A 281 -26.97 -15.68 36.87
C THR A 281 -25.49 -15.84 37.18
N LEU A 282 -24.83 -16.90 36.68
CA LEU A 282 -23.39 -17.10 36.88
C LEU A 282 -22.56 -15.94 36.30
N VAL A 283 -22.91 -15.46 35.11
CA VAL A 283 -22.21 -14.34 34.47
C VAL A 283 -22.51 -13.00 35.15
N GLU A 284 -23.69 -12.81 35.74
CA GLU A 284 -23.99 -11.62 36.55
C GLU A 284 -23.21 -11.64 37.88
N ASP A 285 -23.22 -12.78 38.59
CA ASP A 285 -22.51 -12.97 39.87
C ASP A 285 -20.98 -12.85 39.75
N SER A 286 -20.40 -13.09 38.56
CA SER A 286 -18.96 -12.93 38.31
C SER A 286 -18.50 -11.48 38.10
N GLY A 287 -19.39 -10.49 38.14
CA GLY A 287 -19.04 -9.08 37.89
C GLY A 287 -18.72 -8.77 36.43
N HIS A 288 -19.18 -9.62 35.49
CA HIS A 288 -19.00 -9.38 34.05
C HIS A 288 -19.52 -8.01 33.60
N HIS A 289 -20.55 -7.47 34.27
CA HIS A 289 -21.15 -6.19 33.89
C HIS A 289 -20.19 -5.01 34.04
N GLU A 290 -19.46 -4.95 35.16
CA GLU A 290 -18.45 -3.93 35.45
C GLU A 290 -17.25 -4.10 34.52
N MET A 291 -16.78 -5.34 34.36
CA MET A 291 -15.64 -5.69 33.49
C MET A 291 -15.92 -5.39 32.02
N ARG A 292 -17.14 -5.66 31.52
CA ARG A 292 -17.56 -5.36 30.13
C ARG A 292 -17.51 -3.87 29.77
N GLY A 293 -17.53 -2.97 30.77
CA GLY A 293 -17.38 -1.53 30.58
C GLY A 293 -15.94 -1.02 30.55
N LEU A 294 -14.93 -1.89 30.72
CA LEU A 294 -13.53 -1.50 30.71
C LEU A 294 -13.05 -1.15 29.28
N PRO A 295 -12.18 -0.13 29.12
CA PRO A 295 -11.65 0.24 27.82
C PRO A 295 -10.65 -0.82 27.32
N TYR A 296 -10.78 -1.20 26.05
CA TYR A 296 -9.84 -2.11 25.38
C TYR A 296 -8.60 -1.35 24.93
N VAL A 297 -7.40 -1.74 25.38
CA VAL A 297 -6.17 -0.95 25.13
C VAL A 297 -5.86 -0.78 23.64
N TYR A 298 -6.05 -1.84 22.84
CA TYR A 298 -5.75 -1.83 21.41
C TYR A 298 -6.83 -1.15 20.54
N HIS A 299 -7.85 -0.52 21.14
CA HIS A 299 -8.89 0.22 20.41
C HIS A 299 -8.47 1.64 19.98
N HIS A 300 -7.50 2.24 20.68
CA HIS A 300 -7.10 3.64 20.50
C HIS A 300 -5.59 3.77 20.22
N PHE A 301 -5.16 4.89 19.65
CA PHE A 301 -3.74 5.26 19.65
C PHE A 301 -3.28 5.50 21.10
N ARG A 302 -2.08 5.05 21.45
CA ARG A 302 -1.53 5.05 22.82
C ARG A 302 -1.59 6.44 23.43
N ASP A 303 -1.98 6.50 24.70
CA ASP A 303 -2.10 7.73 25.51
C ASP A 303 -3.02 8.80 24.91
N THR A 304 -3.96 8.42 24.04
CA THR A 304 -4.98 9.32 23.45
C THR A 304 -6.40 8.75 23.52
N ASP A 305 -7.39 9.59 23.24
CA ASP A 305 -8.79 9.22 23.03
C ASP A 305 -9.14 8.94 21.56
N ILE A 306 -8.15 8.82 20.67
CA ILE A 306 -8.34 8.67 19.22
C ILE A 306 -8.62 7.18 18.89
N PRO A 307 -9.86 6.77 18.56
CA PRO A 307 -10.15 5.40 18.15
C PRO A 307 -9.50 5.07 16.80
N ILE A 308 -9.13 3.80 16.62
CA ILE A 308 -8.57 3.26 15.38
C ILE A 308 -9.69 2.61 14.55
N PRO A 309 -10.13 3.20 13.42
CA PRO A 309 -11.17 2.63 12.56
C PRO A 309 -10.72 1.33 11.88
N GLY A 310 -11.66 0.42 11.59
CA GLY A 310 -11.35 -0.86 10.93
C GLY A 310 -10.57 -0.71 9.60
N PHE A 311 -10.99 0.22 8.73
CA PHE A 311 -10.30 0.49 7.46
C PHE A 311 -8.85 0.99 7.63
N VAL A 312 -8.50 1.54 8.80
CA VAL A 312 -7.11 1.95 9.13
C VAL A 312 -6.26 0.74 9.53
N ARG A 313 -6.84 -0.27 10.17
CA ARG A 313 -6.17 -1.54 10.49
C ARG A 313 -5.87 -2.34 9.21
N VAL A 314 -6.87 -2.45 8.34
CA VAL A 314 -6.73 -3.06 6.99
C VAL A 314 -5.66 -2.34 6.15
N ALA A 315 -5.62 -1.00 6.20
CA ALA A 315 -4.58 -0.23 5.53
C ALA A 315 -3.16 -0.59 6.02
N LEU A 316 -2.96 -0.81 7.32
CA LEU A 316 -1.66 -1.22 7.86
C LEU A 316 -1.31 -2.66 7.41
N GLN A 317 -2.28 -3.57 7.46
CA GLN A 317 -2.16 -4.98 7.05
C GLN A 317 -1.71 -5.14 5.59
N GLU A 318 -2.08 -4.21 4.70
CA GLU A 318 -1.62 -4.20 3.32
C GLU A 318 -0.25 -3.56 3.11
N ILE A 319 0.15 -2.60 3.94
CA ILE A 319 1.31 -1.73 3.68
C ILE A 319 2.55 -2.19 4.44
N ASP A 320 2.40 -2.50 5.72
CA ASP A 320 3.50 -2.87 6.62
C ASP A 320 3.10 -4.02 7.56
N PRO A 321 2.72 -5.21 7.03
CA PRO A 321 2.32 -6.36 7.85
C PRO A 321 3.44 -6.92 8.73
N GLU A 322 4.70 -6.63 8.40
CA GLU A 322 5.88 -7.08 9.14
C GLU A 322 6.44 -6.01 10.11
N GLY A 323 5.81 -4.83 10.21
CA GLY A 323 6.23 -3.75 11.11
C GLY A 323 7.63 -3.20 10.85
N LEU A 324 8.05 -3.13 9.59
CA LEU A 324 9.39 -2.68 9.17
C LEU A 324 9.56 -1.16 9.21
N ARG A 325 8.46 -0.40 9.10
CA ARG A 325 8.44 1.06 9.30
C ARG A 325 7.74 1.42 10.60
N TRP A 326 6.55 0.87 10.81
CA TRP A 326 5.76 1.05 12.02
C TRP A 326 5.72 -0.24 12.82
N SER A 327 6.81 -0.52 13.53
CA SER A 327 6.89 -1.61 14.51
C SER A 327 5.95 -1.39 15.69
N ASP A 328 5.65 -0.13 16.01
CA ASP A 328 4.68 0.30 17.02
C ASP A 328 3.73 1.38 16.47
N PRO A 329 2.75 1.01 15.63
CA PRO A 329 1.81 1.94 15.00
C PRO A 329 0.82 2.59 15.99
N PHE A 330 0.79 2.12 17.25
CA PHE A 330 -0.03 2.73 18.30
C PHE A 330 0.53 4.05 18.80
N ASP A 331 1.84 4.33 18.66
CA ASP A 331 2.48 5.55 19.17
C ASP A 331 2.27 6.74 18.21
N PRO A 332 1.44 7.74 18.56
CA PRO A 332 1.21 8.92 17.73
C PRO A 332 2.25 10.03 17.96
N ALA A 333 3.21 9.85 18.87
CA ALA A 333 4.17 10.87 19.28
C ALA A 333 5.56 10.74 18.62
N CYS A 334 5.76 9.72 17.78
CA CYS A 334 7.02 9.48 17.09
C CYS A 334 7.13 10.27 15.76
N ASP A 335 8.36 10.65 15.35
CA ASP A 335 8.67 11.51 14.19
C ASP A 335 8.20 10.97 12.81
N ASP A 336 7.73 9.72 12.73
CA ASP A 336 7.17 9.08 11.53
C ASP A 336 5.94 8.23 11.93
N SER A 337 5.03 8.80 12.73
CA SER A 337 3.87 8.06 13.25
C SER A 337 2.93 7.59 12.14
N TYR A 338 2.27 6.45 12.37
CA TYR A 338 1.28 5.94 11.42
C TYR A 338 0.07 6.88 11.32
N LEU A 339 -0.29 7.57 12.42
CA LEU A 339 -1.35 8.58 12.44
C LEU A 339 -1.00 9.81 11.59
N ASP A 340 0.22 10.32 11.66
CA ASP A 340 0.67 11.43 10.83
C ASP A 340 0.68 11.04 9.36
N TRP A 341 1.16 9.84 9.01
CA TRP A 341 1.10 9.35 7.64
C TRP A 341 -0.33 9.16 7.11
N LEU A 342 -1.29 8.78 7.97
CA LEU A 342 -2.70 8.68 7.59
C LEU A 342 -3.37 10.05 7.35
N THR A 343 -2.94 11.07 8.10
CA THR A 343 -3.55 12.41 8.12
C THR A 343 -2.78 13.46 7.31
N GLU A 344 -1.58 13.11 6.80
CA GLU A 344 -0.76 13.93 5.91
C GLU A 344 -1.59 14.47 4.71
N PRO A 345 -1.57 15.79 4.47
CA PRO A 345 -2.30 16.40 3.37
C PRO A 345 -1.76 16.00 1.99
N LEU A 346 -2.64 15.45 1.17
CA LEU A 346 -2.42 15.11 -0.23
C LEU A 346 -3.10 16.13 -1.13
N TRP A 347 -2.35 16.69 -2.07
CA TRP A 347 -2.81 17.76 -2.96
C TRP A 347 -3.05 17.21 -4.38
N PHE A 348 -4.23 17.50 -4.93
CA PHE A 348 -4.64 17.17 -6.28
C PHE A 348 -5.22 18.42 -6.96
N ASP A 349 -5.31 18.41 -8.29
CA ASP A 349 -5.86 19.52 -9.09
C ASP A 349 -7.28 19.94 -8.63
N HIS A 350 -8.05 18.99 -8.10
CA HIS A 350 -9.42 19.19 -7.66
C HIS A 350 -9.60 19.36 -6.13
N GLY A 351 -8.50 19.48 -5.37
CA GLY A 351 -8.55 19.79 -3.94
C GLY A 351 -7.53 19.04 -3.06
N VAL A 352 -7.65 19.23 -1.74
CA VAL A 352 -6.84 18.55 -0.72
C VAL A 352 -7.63 17.44 -0.01
N THR A 353 -6.96 16.32 0.29
CA THR A 353 -7.49 15.22 1.13
C THR A 353 -6.36 14.60 1.96
N HIS A 354 -6.57 13.45 2.60
CA HIS A 354 -5.52 12.67 3.28
C HIS A 354 -5.77 11.17 3.12
N ARG A 355 -4.78 10.33 3.41
CA ARG A 355 -4.85 8.88 3.17
C ARG A 355 -6.03 8.20 3.87
N ALA A 356 -6.35 8.54 5.12
CA ALA A 356 -7.46 7.89 5.84
C ALA A 356 -8.84 8.05 5.14
N ALA A 357 -9.11 9.20 4.51
CA ALA A 357 -10.35 9.44 3.75
C ALA A 357 -10.38 8.64 2.44
N LEU A 358 -9.23 8.51 1.77
CA LEU A 358 -9.08 7.67 0.59
C LEU A 358 -9.21 6.17 0.91
N PHE A 359 -8.73 5.72 2.08
CA PHE A 359 -8.98 4.36 2.56
C PHE A 359 -10.45 4.09 2.87
N LEU A 360 -11.14 5.03 3.53
CA LEU A 360 -12.60 4.94 3.73
C LEU A 360 -13.35 4.85 2.39
N TRP A 361 -13.01 5.68 1.41
CA TRP A 361 -13.57 5.61 0.06
C TRP A 361 -13.33 4.25 -0.59
N ARG A 362 -12.11 3.72 -0.50
CA ARG A 362 -11.72 2.46 -1.12
C ARG A 362 -12.43 1.26 -0.50
N ASP A 363 -12.49 1.21 0.83
CA ASP A 363 -13.13 0.15 1.60
C ASP A 363 -14.62 0.03 1.23
N ARG A 364 -15.32 1.16 1.24
CA ARG A 364 -16.76 1.25 0.97
C ARG A 364 -17.12 1.19 -0.51
N ALA A 365 -17.69 0.06 -0.93
CA ALA A 365 -18.18 -0.15 -2.30
C ALA A 365 -19.20 0.91 -2.76
N ASP A 366 -20.07 1.39 -1.87
CA ASP A 366 -21.04 2.44 -2.17
C ASP A 366 -20.38 3.79 -2.46
N LEU A 367 -19.28 4.12 -1.77
CA LEU A 367 -18.51 5.33 -2.05
C LEU A 367 -17.76 5.22 -3.38
N ARG A 368 -17.26 4.04 -3.74
CA ARG A 368 -16.65 3.79 -5.07
C ARG A 368 -17.66 3.90 -6.21
N GLU A 369 -18.90 3.48 -6.00
CA GLU A 369 -19.97 3.63 -7.00
C GLU A 369 -20.39 5.10 -7.17
N VAL A 370 -20.49 5.86 -6.07
CA VAL A 370 -20.90 7.27 -6.09
C VAL A 370 -19.78 8.21 -6.54
N PHE A 371 -18.51 7.91 -6.23
CA PHE A 371 -17.33 8.75 -6.50
C PHE A 371 -16.23 7.98 -7.26
N PRO A 372 -16.49 7.49 -8.48
CA PRO A 372 -15.55 6.61 -9.20
C PRO A 372 -14.22 7.29 -9.59
N LYS A 373 -14.17 8.61 -9.74
CA LYS A 373 -12.95 9.36 -10.15
C LYS A 373 -12.38 10.16 -8.99
N ILE A 374 -12.08 9.50 -7.87
CA ILE A 374 -11.66 10.15 -6.61
C ILE A 374 -10.40 11.02 -6.72
N PHE A 375 -9.48 10.72 -7.66
CA PHE A 375 -8.28 11.53 -7.92
C PHE A 375 -8.50 12.65 -8.95
N GLY A 376 -9.74 12.82 -9.42
CA GLY A 376 -10.14 13.77 -10.46
C GLY A 376 -11.38 14.56 -10.04
N GLU A 377 -12.31 14.74 -10.99
CA GLU A 377 -13.50 15.59 -10.86
C GLU A 377 -14.42 15.27 -9.66
N ASP A 378 -14.38 14.05 -9.11
CA ASP A 378 -15.20 13.66 -7.95
C ASP A 378 -14.61 14.13 -6.61
N LEU A 379 -13.32 14.47 -6.52
CA LEU A 379 -12.65 14.75 -5.26
C LEU A 379 -13.36 15.83 -4.44
N ALA A 380 -13.70 16.96 -5.05
CA ALA A 380 -14.37 18.05 -4.36
C ALA A 380 -15.78 17.68 -3.86
N ARG A 381 -16.50 16.85 -4.61
CA ARG A 381 -17.83 16.36 -4.22
C ARG A 381 -17.74 15.37 -3.06
N PHE A 382 -16.74 14.49 -3.10
CA PHE A 382 -16.41 13.58 -2.00
C PHE A 382 -15.97 14.34 -0.75
N MET A 383 -15.11 15.35 -0.88
CA MET A 383 -14.59 16.11 0.26
C MET A 383 -15.66 16.92 0.97
N ASN A 384 -16.58 17.57 0.23
CA ASN A 384 -17.74 18.22 0.84
C ASN A 384 -18.62 17.19 1.59
N TRP A 385 -18.94 16.05 0.96
CA TRP A 385 -19.68 14.97 1.62
C TRP A 385 -18.98 14.46 2.90
N PHE A 386 -17.67 14.19 2.82
CA PHE A 386 -16.86 13.66 3.90
C PHE A 386 -16.81 14.63 5.10
N LEU A 387 -16.62 15.92 4.83
CA LEU A 387 -16.54 16.95 5.86
C LEU A 387 -17.91 17.33 6.44
N ASP A 388 -19.00 17.23 5.68
CA ASP A 388 -20.34 17.60 6.15
C ASP A 388 -21.05 16.46 6.90
N GLU A 389 -20.96 15.23 6.41
CA GLU A 389 -21.66 14.08 7.00
C GLU A 389 -20.87 12.76 7.04
N GLY A 390 -20.01 12.49 6.05
CA GLY A 390 -19.34 11.19 5.88
C GLY A 390 -18.42 10.80 7.04
N SER A 391 -17.67 11.76 7.58
CA SER A 391 -16.84 11.59 8.77
C SER A 391 -17.64 11.23 10.02
N ALA A 392 -18.82 11.84 10.21
CA ALA A 392 -19.73 11.48 11.31
C ALA A 392 -20.35 10.10 11.12
N GLN A 393 -20.74 9.75 9.87
CA GLN A 393 -21.24 8.41 9.52
C GLN A 393 -20.18 7.31 9.72
N ALA A 394 -18.90 7.64 9.51
CA ALA A 394 -17.77 6.75 9.72
C ALA A 394 -17.18 6.81 11.16
N HIS A 395 -17.83 7.54 12.08
CA HIS A 395 -17.40 7.74 13.46
C HIS A 395 -15.93 8.22 13.60
N MET A 396 -15.45 9.03 12.65
CA MET A 396 -14.07 9.49 12.62
C MET A 396 -13.81 10.58 13.67
N HIS A 397 -12.67 10.44 14.35
CA HIS A 397 -12.23 11.40 15.36
C HIS A 397 -11.80 12.74 14.75
N GLU A 398 -11.92 13.82 15.52
CA GLU A 398 -11.56 15.18 15.07
C GLU A 398 -10.07 15.30 14.69
N ALA A 399 -9.20 14.41 15.21
CA ALA A 399 -7.79 14.31 14.79
C ALA A 399 -7.62 14.08 13.28
N PHE A 400 -8.51 13.31 12.65
CA PHE A 400 -8.52 13.12 11.20
C PHE A 400 -9.22 14.29 10.48
N VAL A 401 -10.28 14.83 11.07
CA VAL A 401 -11.22 15.75 10.37
C VAL A 401 -10.80 17.21 10.46
N GLY A 402 -10.38 17.69 11.64
CA GLY A 402 -10.13 19.10 11.95
C GLY A 402 -9.00 19.75 11.14
N PRO A 403 -7.80 19.12 11.02
CA PRO A 403 -6.72 19.63 10.18
C PRO A 403 -7.14 19.70 8.72
N LEU A 404 -7.77 18.64 8.19
CA LEU A 404 -8.21 18.58 6.80
C LEU A 404 -9.34 19.60 6.51
N ARG A 405 -10.30 19.77 7.42
CA ARG A 405 -11.34 20.81 7.32
C ARG A 405 -10.73 22.21 7.27
N SER A 406 -9.69 22.45 8.07
CA SER A 406 -8.98 23.75 8.12
C SER A 406 -8.26 24.04 6.80
N LEU A 407 -7.60 23.04 6.21
CA LEU A 407 -6.97 23.13 4.88
C LEU A 407 -8.01 23.30 3.77
N TRP A 408 -9.08 22.50 3.77
CA TRP A 408 -10.18 22.59 2.81
C TRP A 408 -10.83 23.97 2.83
N ASN A 409 -11.14 24.51 4.00
CA ASN A 409 -11.69 25.86 4.16
C ASN A 409 -10.69 26.95 3.74
N SER A 410 -9.38 26.73 3.93
CA SER A 410 -8.35 27.68 3.49
C SER A 410 -8.17 27.66 1.97
N GLN A 411 -8.26 26.48 1.34
CA GLN A 411 -8.24 26.32 -0.12
C GLN A 411 -9.54 26.86 -0.75
N ALA A 412 -10.69 26.62 -0.13
CA ALA A 412 -11.95 27.25 -0.52
C ALA A 412 -11.87 28.78 -0.36
N ALA A 413 -11.22 29.29 0.70
CA ALA A 413 -11.00 30.72 0.89
C ALA A 413 -10.04 31.32 -0.16
N SER A 414 -8.95 30.63 -0.53
CA SER A 414 -8.06 31.07 -1.60
C SER A 414 -8.75 31.02 -2.96
N ASN A 415 -9.51 29.97 -3.24
CA ASN A 415 -10.28 29.85 -4.47
C ASN A 415 -11.40 30.91 -4.52
N THR A 416 -12.06 31.25 -3.40
CA THR A 416 -13.02 32.38 -3.37
C THR A 416 -12.37 33.76 -3.54
N ASN A 417 -11.03 33.88 -3.42
CA ASN A 417 -10.27 35.08 -3.78
C ASN A 417 -9.89 35.14 -5.28
N ASP A 418 -9.98 34.02 -6.02
CA ASP A 418 -9.76 33.93 -7.48
C ASP A 418 -11.09 33.78 -8.27
N ASP A 419 -12.11 33.14 -7.69
CA ASP A 419 -13.43 32.92 -8.28
C ASP A 419 -14.39 34.13 -8.16
N GLN A 420 -14.03 35.16 -7.38
CA GLN A 420 -14.55 36.49 -7.65
C GLN A 420 -13.91 37.01 -8.94
N VAL A 421 -14.61 36.86 -10.06
CA VAL A 421 -14.17 37.25 -11.41
C VAL A 421 -13.66 38.69 -11.45
N ARG A 422 -12.36 38.84 -11.22
CA ARG A 422 -11.64 40.10 -11.32
C ARG A 422 -11.33 40.37 -12.79
N LEU A 423 -12.18 41.19 -13.40
CA LEU A 423 -11.81 41.89 -14.62
C LEU A 423 -10.69 42.89 -14.28
N ASP A 424 -9.45 42.53 -14.61
CA ASP A 424 -8.23 43.31 -14.38
C ASP A 424 -8.10 43.92 -12.96
N GLY A 425 -8.41 43.12 -11.94
CA GLY A 425 -8.31 43.52 -10.53
C GLY A 425 -9.49 44.30 -9.97
N ILE A 426 -10.55 44.54 -10.75
CA ILE A 426 -11.77 45.25 -10.29
C ILE A 426 -12.70 44.27 -9.55
N ASP A 427 -13.04 44.59 -8.31
CA ASP A 427 -14.09 43.92 -7.53
C ASP A 427 -15.48 44.28 -8.11
N LEU A 428 -16.16 43.31 -8.72
CA LEU A 428 -17.48 43.50 -9.32
C LEU A 428 -18.62 43.52 -8.27
N GLY A 429 -18.38 43.04 -7.06
CA GLY A 429 -19.29 43.15 -5.91
C GLY A 429 -19.22 44.53 -5.23
N ASN A 430 -18.11 45.25 -5.38
CA ASN A 430 -17.95 46.65 -4.98
C ASN A 430 -17.16 47.49 -6.01
N PRO A 431 -17.77 47.84 -7.16
CA PRO A 431 -17.07 48.43 -8.31
C PRO A 431 -16.60 49.87 -8.11
N ASN A 432 -16.98 50.54 -7.01
CA ASN A 432 -16.59 51.91 -6.66
C ASN A 432 -16.60 52.88 -7.89
N GLU A 433 -15.48 53.53 -8.19
CA GLU A 433 -15.34 54.49 -9.29
C GLU A 433 -15.41 53.86 -10.70
N HIS A 434 -15.19 52.55 -10.82
CA HIS A 434 -15.23 51.83 -12.10
C HIS A 434 -16.66 51.52 -12.57
N ALA A 435 -17.68 51.68 -11.72
CA ALA A 435 -19.07 51.40 -12.06
C ALA A 435 -19.57 52.18 -13.30
N GLY A 436 -19.08 53.40 -13.52
CA GLY A 436 -19.41 54.21 -14.70
C GLY A 436 -18.80 53.67 -16.00
N TRP A 437 -17.56 53.18 -15.93
CA TRP A 437 -16.84 52.58 -17.06
C TRP A 437 -17.39 51.19 -17.42
N LEU A 438 -17.68 50.36 -16.42
CA LEU A 438 -18.26 49.03 -16.59
C LEU A 438 -19.68 49.08 -17.19
N ASN A 439 -20.47 50.11 -16.85
CA ASN A 439 -21.82 50.34 -17.38
C ASN A 439 -21.87 51.09 -18.72
N GLU A 440 -20.73 51.42 -19.33
CA GLU A 440 -20.71 52.16 -20.59
C GLU A 440 -21.48 51.40 -21.69
N PRO A 441 -22.43 52.04 -22.40
CA PRO A 441 -23.18 51.41 -23.48
C PRO A 441 -22.29 50.98 -24.64
N MET A 442 -22.47 49.76 -25.14
CA MET A 442 -21.70 49.23 -26.27
C MET A 442 -22.57 49.03 -27.51
N GLY A 443 -22.10 49.57 -28.63
CA GLY A 443 -22.73 49.48 -29.94
C GLY A 443 -23.92 50.43 -30.15
N ASP A 444 -24.35 50.53 -31.40
CA ASP A 444 -25.08 51.69 -31.96
C ASP A 444 -26.60 51.63 -31.70
N GLY A 445 -27.02 51.22 -30.50
CA GLY A 445 -28.43 51.00 -30.15
C GLY A 445 -29.30 52.26 -30.27
N GLY A 446 -30.44 52.11 -30.94
CA GLY A 446 -31.44 53.18 -31.06
C GLY A 446 -32.24 53.36 -29.77
N ASP A 447 -32.94 54.49 -29.68
CA ASP A 447 -33.80 54.83 -28.54
C ASP A 447 -34.89 53.75 -28.33
N GLY A 448 -34.72 52.92 -27.29
CA GLY A 448 -35.62 51.80 -26.95
C GLY A 448 -35.03 50.39 -27.06
N ASP A 449 -33.79 50.23 -27.53
CA ASP A 449 -33.08 48.94 -27.52
C ASP A 449 -32.63 48.52 -26.12
N ALA A 450 -32.48 47.20 -25.91
CA ALA A 450 -31.90 46.66 -24.69
C ALA A 450 -30.39 46.98 -24.61
N LEU A 451 -29.97 47.57 -23.50
CA LEU A 451 -28.61 47.99 -23.22
C LEU A 451 -27.70 46.78 -23.00
N VAL A 452 -26.59 46.74 -23.74
CA VAL A 452 -25.44 45.86 -23.46
C VAL A 452 -24.28 46.76 -23.06
N THR A 453 -23.70 46.48 -21.90
CA THR A 453 -22.64 47.29 -21.31
C THR A 453 -21.26 46.73 -21.60
N ARG A 454 -20.22 47.54 -21.37
CA ARG A 454 -18.81 47.12 -21.44
C ARG A 454 -18.56 45.85 -20.61
N LEU A 455 -19.09 45.79 -19.38
CA LEU A 455 -19.05 44.59 -18.53
C LEU A 455 -19.72 43.36 -19.18
N GLY A 456 -20.87 43.55 -19.83
CA GLY A 456 -21.54 42.46 -20.55
C GLY A 456 -20.69 41.88 -21.67
N LEU A 457 -20.05 42.74 -22.49
CA LEU A 457 -19.13 42.27 -23.53
C LEU A 457 -17.86 41.62 -22.98
N LEU A 458 -17.36 42.07 -21.83
CA LEU A 458 -16.21 41.45 -21.18
C LEU A 458 -16.55 40.03 -20.69
N ILE A 459 -17.70 39.85 -20.03
CA ILE A 459 -18.19 38.53 -19.60
C ILE A 459 -18.45 37.61 -20.80
N HIS A 460 -19.03 38.13 -21.89
CA HIS A 460 -19.17 37.41 -23.16
C HIS A 460 -17.82 37.00 -23.74
N GLY A 461 -16.85 37.93 -23.78
CA GLY A 461 -15.50 37.67 -24.27
C GLY A 461 -14.76 36.58 -23.49
N MET A 462 -15.00 36.46 -22.18
CA MET A 462 -14.32 35.48 -21.31
C MET A 462 -14.92 34.07 -21.36
N ARG A 463 -16.23 33.89 -21.50
CA ARG A 463 -16.90 32.59 -21.32
C ARG A 463 -17.35 31.95 -22.64
N ALA A 464 -16.80 30.78 -22.96
CA ALA A 464 -17.13 30.05 -24.18
C ALA A 464 -18.64 29.76 -24.30
N GLU A 465 -19.27 29.23 -23.26
CA GLU A 465 -20.70 28.88 -23.28
C GLU A 465 -21.62 30.10 -23.46
N VAL A 466 -21.19 31.30 -23.05
CA VAL A 466 -21.96 32.54 -23.24
C VAL A 466 -21.84 33.03 -24.68
N ARG A 467 -20.69 32.83 -25.33
CA ARG A 467 -20.50 33.12 -26.76
C ARG A 467 -21.32 32.19 -27.64
N ASP A 468 -21.37 30.91 -27.29
CA ASP A 468 -22.12 29.91 -28.07
C ASP A 468 -23.64 30.12 -27.98
N LEU A 469 -24.15 30.56 -26.81
CA LEU A 469 -25.56 30.88 -26.60
C LEU A 469 -25.98 32.24 -27.19
N TYR A 470 -25.08 33.22 -27.24
CA TYR A 470 -25.35 34.59 -27.69
C TYR A 470 -24.25 35.08 -28.66
N PRO A 471 -24.05 34.46 -29.83
CA PRO A 471 -22.92 34.78 -30.72
C PRO A 471 -22.97 36.22 -31.26
N GLU A 472 -24.13 36.86 -31.29
CA GLU A 472 -24.33 38.22 -31.79
C GLU A 472 -24.89 39.18 -30.71
N PRO A 473 -24.16 39.47 -29.61
CA PRO A 473 -24.71 40.16 -28.44
C PRO A 473 -24.97 41.66 -28.67
N LEU A 474 -24.40 42.26 -29.73
CA LEU A 474 -24.63 43.66 -30.10
C LEU A 474 -25.70 43.86 -31.17
N THR A 475 -26.14 42.80 -31.83
CA THR A 475 -27.08 42.83 -32.95
C THR A 475 -28.28 41.92 -32.65
N ARG A 476 -28.26 40.69 -33.18
CA ARG A 476 -29.40 39.78 -33.17
C ARG A 476 -29.81 39.33 -31.77
N ASP A 477 -28.83 39.06 -30.91
CA ASP A 477 -29.06 38.40 -29.62
C ASP A 477 -29.15 39.40 -28.45
N ARG A 478 -28.97 40.71 -28.73
CA ARG A 478 -28.88 41.85 -27.78
C ARG A 478 -29.93 41.80 -26.65
N SER A 479 -31.21 41.66 -26.98
CA SER A 479 -32.29 41.64 -25.98
C SER A 479 -32.34 40.36 -25.14
N ALA A 480 -31.93 39.22 -25.70
CA ALA A 480 -31.86 37.95 -24.98
C ALA A 480 -30.64 37.94 -24.05
N PHE A 481 -29.51 38.44 -24.54
CA PHE A 481 -28.27 38.58 -23.78
C PHE A 481 -28.41 39.57 -22.61
N ALA A 482 -28.98 40.76 -22.83
CA ALA A 482 -29.27 41.72 -21.76
C ALA A 482 -30.24 41.16 -20.70
N TYR A 483 -31.20 40.32 -21.09
CA TYR A 483 -32.07 39.62 -20.16
C TYR A 483 -31.32 38.53 -19.36
N TRP A 484 -30.48 37.73 -20.02
CA TRP A 484 -29.62 36.73 -19.38
C TRP A 484 -28.64 37.34 -18.38
N MET A 485 -28.02 38.47 -18.73
CA MET A 485 -27.15 39.25 -17.85
C MET A 485 -27.84 39.62 -16.53
N VAL A 486 -29.12 39.99 -16.57
CA VAL A 486 -29.91 40.38 -15.38
C VAL A 486 -30.43 39.19 -14.58
N VAL A 487 -30.77 38.07 -15.23
CA VAL A 487 -31.32 36.88 -14.55
C VAL A 487 -30.23 35.96 -14.00
N HIS A 488 -29.17 35.75 -14.77
CA HIS A 488 -28.15 34.73 -14.53
C HIS A 488 -26.78 35.36 -14.29
N GLY A 489 -26.32 36.24 -15.20
CA GLY A 489 -25.01 36.88 -15.10
C GLY A 489 -24.77 37.61 -13.77
N ALA A 490 -25.78 38.33 -13.28
CA ALA A 490 -25.73 39.03 -11.99
C ALA A 490 -25.41 38.10 -10.79
N SER A 491 -26.04 36.92 -10.75
CA SER A 491 -25.83 35.94 -9.68
C SER A 491 -24.54 35.15 -9.86
N LEU A 492 -24.26 34.72 -11.09
CA LEU A 492 -23.06 33.95 -11.46
C LEU A 492 -21.74 34.71 -11.27
N HIS A 493 -21.79 36.05 -11.27
CA HIS A 493 -20.60 36.90 -11.18
C HIS A 493 -20.64 37.85 -9.97
N GLY A 494 -21.57 37.66 -9.02
CA GLY A 494 -21.65 38.47 -7.79
C GLY A 494 -21.82 39.98 -8.03
N LEU A 495 -22.46 40.38 -9.13
CA LEU A 495 -22.44 41.77 -9.61
C LEU A 495 -23.18 42.72 -8.66
N HIS A 496 -22.53 43.83 -8.29
CA HIS A 496 -23.16 44.90 -7.53
C HIS A 496 -24.41 45.42 -8.25
N PRO A 497 -25.51 45.76 -7.53
CA PRO A 497 -26.79 46.13 -8.16
C PRO A 497 -26.69 47.29 -9.16
N ASP A 498 -25.76 48.23 -8.97
CA ASP A 498 -25.53 49.36 -9.89
C ASP A 498 -24.95 48.95 -11.26
N LEU A 499 -24.34 47.77 -11.39
CA LEU A 499 -23.89 47.19 -12.66
C LEU A 499 -25.03 46.51 -13.44
N VAL A 500 -26.09 46.12 -12.73
CA VAL A 500 -27.22 45.35 -13.28
C VAL A 500 -28.43 46.26 -13.54
N ARG A 501 -28.59 47.31 -12.74
CA ARG A 501 -29.72 48.25 -12.79
C ARG A 501 -29.89 48.95 -14.15
N PRO A 502 -28.85 49.48 -14.83
CA PRO A 502 -29.01 50.14 -16.13
C PRO A 502 -29.48 49.15 -17.20
N VAL A 503 -28.86 47.96 -17.26
CA VAL A 503 -29.25 46.87 -18.17
C VAL A 503 -30.72 46.51 -17.94
N ARG A 504 -31.12 46.27 -16.68
CA ARG A 504 -32.50 45.94 -16.33
C ARG A 504 -33.51 47.03 -16.71
N GLN A 505 -33.16 48.31 -16.58
CA GLN A 505 -34.05 49.42 -16.90
C GLN A 505 -34.32 49.56 -18.41
N SER A 506 -33.34 49.20 -19.25
CA SER A 506 -33.48 49.18 -20.72
C SER A 506 -34.42 48.09 -21.25
N LEU A 507 -34.66 47.02 -20.48
CA LEU A 507 -35.44 45.88 -20.93
C LEU A 507 -36.90 46.24 -21.23
N SER A 508 -37.49 45.53 -22.21
CA SER A 508 -38.89 45.70 -22.60
C SER A 508 -39.85 45.56 -21.41
N MET A 509 -41.02 46.20 -21.50
CA MET A 509 -42.04 46.15 -20.43
C MET A 509 -42.48 44.70 -20.12
N LYS A 510 -42.54 43.81 -21.13
CA LYS A 510 -42.81 42.37 -20.95
C LYS A 510 -41.67 41.69 -20.16
N SER A 511 -40.42 41.93 -20.53
CA SER A 511 -39.25 41.34 -19.87
C SER A 511 -39.12 41.78 -18.41
N ARG A 512 -39.39 43.07 -18.11
CA ARG A 512 -39.41 43.59 -16.73
C ARG A 512 -40.54 43.00 -15.89
N PHE A 513 -41.71 42.75 -16.48
CA PHE A 513 -42.82 42.07 -15.79
C PHE A 513 -42.47 40.59 -15.47
N ALA A 514 -41.82 39.89 -16.40
CA ALA A 514 -41.34 38.52 -16.18
C ALA A 514 -40.27 38.42 -15.06
N LEU A 515 -39.40 39.42 -14.92
CA LEU A 515 -38.43 39.51 -13.82
C LEU A 515 -39.10 39.67 -12.45
N ALA A 516 -40.17 40.47 -12.37
CA ALA A 516 -40.92 40.67 -11.13
C ALA A 516 -41.62 39.38 -10.65
N LEU A 517 -42.15 38.58 -11.58
CA LEU A 517 -42.75 37.27 -11.28
C LEU A 517 -41.73 36.22 -10.79
N LYS A 518 -40.43 36.40 -11.11
CA LYS A 518 -39.33 35.54 -10.62
C LYS A 518 -38.73 36.01 -9.29
N GLY A 519 -39.33 36.99 -8.61
CA GLY A 519 -38.87 37.45 -7.28
C GLY A 519 -37.62 38.33 -7.28
N VAL A 520 -37.14 38.79 -8.44
CA VAL A 520 -35.93 39.64 -8.53
C VAL A 520 -36.27 41.08 -8.12
N SER A 521 -35.96 41.49 -6.89
CA SER A 521 -36.31 42.80 -6.31
C SER A 521 -35.66 43.99 -7.04
N SER A 522 -36.28 45.17 -7.00
CA SER A 522 -35.84 46.36 -7.76
C SER A 522 -34.53 46.98 -7.25
N ASP A 523 -34.35 46.95 -5.94
CA ASP A 523 -33.08 47.19 -5.27
C ASP A 523 -32.48 45.80 -4.96
N GLY A 524 -31.19 45.62 -5.23
CA GLY A 524 -30.53 44.30 -5.19
C GLY A 524 -30.24 43.76 -3.78
N ARG A 525 -31.21 43.89 -2.87
CA ARG A 525 -31.25 43.25 -1.56
C ARG A 525 -32.68 42.83 -1.25
N GLY A 526 -32.93 41.51 -1.26
CA GLY A 526 -34.01 40.93 -0.46
C GLY A 526 -33.57 40.89 1.00
N HIS A 527 -34.41 41.46 1.88
CA HIS A 527 -34.32 41.57 3.35
C HIS A 527 -33.51 40.51 4.14
N ASP A 528 -32.86 40.85 5.28
CA ASP A 528 -32.58 42.20 5.82
C ASP A 528 -31.43 42.18 6.85
N SER A 529 -30.90 43.36 7.18
CA SER A 529 -29.74 43.58 8.06
C SER A 529 -30.06 44.44 9.29
N LYS A 530 -29.14 44.51 10.28
CA LYS A 530 -29.05 45.68 11.17
C LYS A 530 -27.60 46.13 11.47
N LEU A 531 -27.42 47.44 11.38
CA LEU A 531 -26.24 48.32 11.56
C LEU A 531 -26.81 49.74 11.86
N VAL A 532 -26.17 50.71 12.51
CA VAL A 532 -24.85 50.89 13.18
C VAL A 532 -25.14 51.57 14.55
N ASP A 533 -24.15 51.89 15.40
CA ASP A 533 -23.80 53.32 15.61
C ASP A 533 -22.45 53.64 16.30
N GLU A 534 -21.94 54.83 15.92
CA GLU A 534 -20.84 55.74 16.33
C GLU A 534 -19.73 55.51 17.41
N ARG A 535 -18.47 55.80 16.97
CA ARG A 535 -17.39 56.70 17.52
C ARG A 535 -16.52 56.38 18.77
N ALA A 536 -15.21 56.14 18.51
CA ALA A 536 -13.94 56.66 19.09
C ALA A 536 -13.73 56.87 20.63
N PRO A 537 -12.54 56.56 21.25
CA PRO A 537 -11.19 57.04 20.83
C PRO A 537 -9.97 56.08 21.05
N ALA A 538 -8.74 56.53 20.75
CA ALA A 538 -7.45 55.80 20.85
C ALA A 538 -6.72 55.96 22.22
N PRO A 539 -5.71 55.11 22.59
CA PRO A 539 -4.29 55.41 22.28
C PRO A 539 -3.28 54.20 22.15
N ARG A 540 -1.99 54.53 21.99
CA ARG A 540 -0.73 53.72 21.85
C ARG A 540 -0.26 53.00 23.16
N PRO A 541 0.94 52.32 23.23
CA PRO A 541 1.55 51.25 22.39
C PRO A 541 2.21 50.07 23.18
N ALA A 542 2.55 48.99 22.45
CA ALA A 542 3.69 48.05 22.62
C ALA A 542 4.05 47.36 23.97
N ARG A 543 4.20 46.02 23.93
CA ARG A 543 5.19 45.26 24.74
C ARG A 543 5.57 43.92 24.11
N LYS A 544 6.89 43.66 23.97
CA LYS A 544 7.45 42.33 23.66
C LYS A 544 7.62 41.49 24.94
N PRO A 545 7.46 40.16 24.89
CA PRO A 545 8.16 39.19 25.74
C PRO A 545 9.27 38.45 24.93
N PRO A 546 10.12 37.61 25.56
CA PRO A 546 11.57 37.76 25.46
C PRO A 546 12.27 36.88 24.41
N THR A 547 13.55 37.18 24.17
CA THR A 547 14.48 36.34 23.41
C THR A 547 15.56 35.71 24.30
N ARG A 548 16.16 34.62 23.77
CA ARG A 548 17.42 33.94 24.15
C ARG A 548 17.36 32.87 25.27
N PRO A 549 18.28 31.86 25.22
CA PRO A 549 19.53 31.81 24.46
C PRO A 549 19.63 30.79 23.31
N GLU A 550 20.61 31.02 22.43
CA GLU A 550 21.15 30.05 21.46
C GLU A 550 21.87 28.90 22.19
N ASN A 551 21.73 27.65 21.72
CA ASN A 551 22.90 26.87 21.28
C ASN A 551 22.59 25.50 20.64
N GLN A 552 23.56 25.10 19.80
CA GLN A 552 23.91 23.75 19.33
C GLN A 552 23.10 23.09 18.21
N ASP A 553 23.79 23.04 17.07
CA ASP A 553 23.59 22.13 15.95
C ASP A 553 23.34 20.68 16.40
N GLY A 554 22.22 20.13 15.96
CA GLY A 554 21.95 18.70 15.92
C GLY A 554 21.16 18.42 14.65
N LEU A 555 21.63 17.49 13.82
CA LEU A 555 20.89 17.11 12.61
C LEU A 555 19.55 16.50 13.03
N ARG A 556 18.44 17.16 12.66
CA ARG A 556 17.13 16.50 12.56
C ARG A 556 17.18 15.49 11.41
N LEU A 557 17.52 14.25 11.75
CA LEU A 557 17.32 13.07 10.90
C LEU A 557 15.96 12.46 11.27
N SER A 558 14.88 13.08 10.79
CA SER A 558 13.51 12.57 10.93
C SER A 558 13.05 11.92 9.60
N ALA A 559 12.10 10.98 9.73
CA ALA A 559 11.64 10.01 8.72
C ALA A 559 12.64 8.88 8.36
N VAL A 560 12.19 7.62 8.55
CA VAL A 560 12.96 6.41 8.23
C VAL A 560 13.14 6.31 6.72
N SER A 561 14.36 6.60 6.25
CA SER A 561 14.68 6.66 4.83
C SER A 561 14.93 5.27 4.26
N GLY A 562 13.91 4.65 3.67
CA GLY A 562 13.98 3.32 3.04
C GLY A 562 13.35 3.27 1.65
N VAL A 563 13.42 2.12 1.00
CA VAL A 563 13.01 1.92 -0.40
C VAL A 563 12.27 0.59 -0.62
N ASN A 564 11.08 0.64 -1.22
CA ASN A 564 10.43 -0.55 -1.76
C ASN A 564 10.97 -0.79 -3.18
N ILE A 565 11.50 -1.98 -3.47
CA ILE A 565 11.94 -2.38 -4.80
C ILE A 565 10.86 -3.32 -5.37
N VAL A 566 10.21 -2.91 -6.45
CA VAL A 566 9.10 -3.64 -7.07
C VAL A 566 9.55 -4.18 -8.41
N GLY A 567 9.39 -5.48 -8.63
CA GLY A 567 9.85 -6.12 -9.85
C GLY A 567 9.46 -7.59 -9.97
N TYR A 568 9.84 -8.19 -11.10
CA TYR A 568 9.75 -9.62 -11.36
C TYR A 568 11.08 -10.25 -10.94
N PHE A 569 11.08 -11.01 -9.84
CA PHE A 569 12.31 -11.57 -9.27
C PHE A 569 12.63 -12.97 -9.80
N GLU A 570 11.63 -13.66 -10.35
CA GLU A 570 11.81 -14.89 -11.10
C GLU A 570 11.92 -14.60 -12.61
N GLY A 571 13.03 -15.02 -13.22
CA GLY A 571 13.29 -14.75 -14.63
C GLY A 571 14.76 -14.84 -15.02
N GLU A 572 15.06 -14.45 -16.27
CA GLU A 572 16.40 -14.45 -16.85
C GLU A 572 17.45 -13.76 -15.96
N ARG A 573 18.70 -14.24 -16.06
CA ARG A 573 19.81 -13.84 -15.16
C ARG A 573 20.07 -12.32 -15.09
N GLY A 574 19.68 -11.56 -16.12
CA GLY A 574 19.82 -10.11 -16.18
C GLY A 574 19.07 -9.37 -15.07
N ALA A 575 17.75 -9.60 -14.94
CA ALA A 575 16.91 -8.92 -13.95
C ALA A 575 17.40 -9.18 -12.51
N ARG A 576 17.68 -10.45 -12.18
CA ARG A 576 18.24 -10.85 -10.89
C ARG A 576 19.58 -10.15 -10.58
N THR A 577 20.48 -10.04 -11.56
CA THR A 577 21.79 -9.38 -11.38
C THR A 577 21.64 -7.89 -11.07
N LEU A 578 20.62 -7.24 -11.65
CA LEU A 578 20.37 -5.82 -11.44
C LEU A 578 19.68 -5.54 -10.10
N VAL A 579 18.67 -6.32 -9.71
CA VAL A 579 18.06 -6.24 -8.38
C VAL A 579 19.11 -6.42 -7.29
N SER A 580 19.98 -7.43 -7.39
CA SER A 580 21.10 -7.61 -6.46
C SER A 580 22.06 -6.39 -6.45
N GLY A 581 22.24 -5.72 -7.58
CA GLY A 581 23.00 -4.47 -7.68
C GLY A 581 22.32 -3.29 -6.99
N LEU A 582 21.01 -3.14 -7.17
CA LEU A 582 20.18 -2.13 -6.49
C LEU A 582 20.25 -2.30 -4.97
N THR A 583 19.96 -3.51 -4.46
CA THR A 583 20.03 -3.83 -3.03
C THR A 583 21.40 -3.50 -2.46
N ARG A 584 22.49 -3.90 -3.13
CA ARG A 584 23.86 -3.63 -2.66
C ARG A 584 24.22 -2.14 -2.62
N VAL A 585 23.68 -1.32 -3.53
CA VAL A 585 23.85 0.15 -3.49
C VAL A 585 23.05 0.77 -2.35
N LEU A 586 21.82 0.30 -2.12
CA LEU A 586 20.93 0.78 -1.06
C LEU A 586 21.48 0.42 0.34
N GLU A 587 21.91 -0.83 0.54
CA GLU A 587 22.63 -1.28 1.74
C GLU A 587 23.84 -0.38 2.03
N ARG A 588 24.68 -0.13 1.02
CA ARG A 588 25.88 0.71 1.18
C ARG A 588 25.56 2.19 1.37
N ALA A 589 24.40 2.65 0.92
CA ALA A 589 23.83 3.97 1.16
C ALA A 589 23.21 4.11 2.56
N GLY A 590 23.10 3.02 3.34
CA GLY A 590 22.45 3.00 4.64
C GLY A 590 20.92 3.10 4.55
N LEU A 591 20.34 2.72 3.40
CA LEU A 591 18.90 2.73 3.16
C LEU A 591 18.35 1.30 3.29
N PRO A 592 17.48 1.01 4.28
CA PRO A 592 16.71 -0.23 4.30
C PRO A 592 15.90 -0.40 3.01
N SER A 593 15.84 -1.63 2.49
CA SER A 593 15.06 -1.93 1.29
C SER A 593 14.37 -3.28 1.36
N VAL A 594 13.16 -3.37 0.82
CA VAL A 594 12.40 -4.62 0.67
C VAL A 594 12.11 -4.95 -0.78
N ALA A 595 12.08 -6.24 -1.12
CA ALA A 595 11.66 -6.72 -2.43
C ALA A 595 10.16 -7.07 -2.42
N VAL A 596 9.38 -6.32 -3.20
CA VAL A 596 7.92 -6.44 -3.33
C VAL A 596 7.62 -7.20 -4.62
N ALA A 597 7.39 -8.50 -4.51
CA ALA A 597 7.21 -9.38 -5.68
C ALA A 597 5.87 -9.11 -6.39
N LEU A 598 5.91 -9.06 -7.71
CA LEU A 598 4.73 -8.87 -8.57
C LEU A 598 4.07 -10.19 -8.99
N ASP A 599 4.73 -11.31 -8.69
CA ASP A 599 4.30 -12.66 -9.01
C ASP A 599 3.28 -13.14 -7.97
N HIS A 600 2.03 -12.65 -8.07
CA HIS A 600 0.91 -12.96 -7.15
C HIS A 600 0.55 -14.46 -7.03
N GLU A 601 1.16 -15.35 -7.81
CA GLU A 601 0.90 -16.80 -7.77
C GLU A 601 1.89 -17.60 -6.90
N LEU A 602 2.92 -16.98 -6.31
CA LEU A 602 3.99 -17.70 -5.60
C LEU A 602 4.40 -17.08 -4.25
N PRO A 603 3.73 -17.46 -3.14
CA PRO A 603 4.37 -17.49 -1.83
C PRO A 603 5.37 -18.66 -1.78
N ASP A 604 6.51 -18.45 -1.13
CA ASP A 604 7.51 -19.47 -0.76
C ASP A 604 8.24 -20.21 -1.90
N LEU A 605 9.03 -19.49 -2.70
CA LEU A 605 10.13 -20.09 -3.47
C LEU A 605 11.52 -19.73 -2.90
N MET A 606 12.04 -20.69 -2.14
CA MET A 606 13.40 -20.79 -1.59
C MET A 606 14.50 -20.41 -2.59
N THR A 607 14.86 -19.12 -2.70
CA THR A 607 15.90 -18.66 -3.64
C THR A 607 16.86 -17.60 -3.06
N SER A 608 17.97 -18.11 -2.50
CA SER A 608 19.17 -17.38 -2.02
C SER A 608 18.99 -16.43 -0.83
N ASP A 609 19.89 -16.55 0.16
CA ASP A 609 19.91 -15.82 1.44
C ASP A 609 20.11 -14.28 1.35
N GLN A 610 19.95 -13.68 0.16
CA GLN A 610 20.30 -12.28 -0.12
C GLN A 610 19.10 -11.37 -0.42
N ILE A 611 17.90 -11.91 -0.69
CA ILE A 611 16.71 -11.09 -0.98
C ILE A 611 15.56 -11.54 -0.08
N ARG A 612 15.17 -10.66 0.85
CA ARG A 612 13.94 -10.84 1.63
C ARG A 612 12.76 -10.36 0.80
N HIS A 613 11.94 -11.29 0.33
CA HIS A 613 10.61 -10.99 -0.17
C HIS A 613 9.71 -10.63 1.01
N VAL A 614 9.05 -9.48 0.92
CA VAL A 614 8.15 -8.98 1.96
C VAL A 614 6.84 -8.58 1.30
N HIS A 615 5.74 -8.80 2.00
CA HIS A 615 4.43 -8.34 1.55
C HIS A 615 4.16 -6.92 2.01
N GLY A 616 3.50 -6.14 1.16
CA GLY A 616 3.32 -4.71 1.37
C GLY A 616 4.47 -3.89 0.78
N ALA A 617 4.49 -2.60 1.10
CA ALA A 617 5.41 -1.61 0.56
C ALA A 617 5.52 -0.45 1.56
N PRO A 618 6.20 -0.68 2.72
CA PRO A 618 6.12 0.19 3.89
C PRO A 618 6.82 1.54 3.72
N PHE A 619 7.86 1.59 2.89
CA PHE A 619 8.72 2.78 2.78
C PHE A 619 8.11 3.88 1.89
N PRO A 620 8.48 5.16 2.12
CA PRO A 620 7.92 6.28 1.38
C PRO A 620 8.42 6.41 -0.07
N VAL A 621 9.43 5.65 -0.50
CA VAL A 621 9.94 5.66 -1.89
C VAL A 621 9.81 4.26 -2.48
N THR A 622 9.23 4.17 -3.68
CA THR A 622 8.97 2.92 -4.38
C THR A 622 9.61 2.95 -5.76
N ILE A 623 10.59 2.09 -5.98
CA ILE A 623 11.30 1.94 -7.24
C ILE A 623 10.69 0.78 -8.02
N LEU A 624 10.12 1.08 -9.18
CA LEU A 624 9.60 0.10 -10.14
C LEU A 624 10.71 -0.26 -11.14
N ASP A 625 11.09 -1.54 -11.23
CA ASP A 625 11.94 -2.02 -12.32
C ASP A 625 11.12 -2.09 -13.61
N LEU A 626 11.43 -1.20 -14.56
CA LEU A 626 10.70 -1.08 -15.83
C LEU A 626 11.20 -2.07 -16.91
N ALA A 627 11.91 -3.14 -16.52
CA ALA A 627 12.16 -4.29 -17.40
C ALA A 627 10.89 -5.04 -17.83
N ALA A 628 9.76 -4.81 -17.15
CA ALA A 628 8.56 -5.62 -17.30
C ALA A 628 7.57 -5.07 -18.33
N ALA A 629 7.22 -5.90 -19.32
CA ALA A 629 6.25 -5.58 -20.37
C ALA A 629 4.77 -5.51 -19.91
N ARG A 630 4.49 -5.21 -18.62
CA ARG A 630 3.15 -5.24 -17.99
C ARG A 630 2.95 -4.13 -16.94
N TYR A 631 3.54 -2.96 -17.15
CA TYR A 631 3.59 -1.86 -16.18
C TYR A 631 2.22 -1.39 -15.62
N GLU A 632 1.15 -1.36 -16.43
CA GLU A 632 -0.20 -1.08 -15.91
C GLU A 632 -0.65 -2.11 -14.86
N THR A 633 -0.30 -3.38 -15.06
CA THR A 633 -0.54 -4.46 -14.08
C THR A 633 0.29 -4.25 -12.82
N VAL A 634 1.52 -3.73 -12.95
CA VAL A 634 2.43 -3.41 -11.84
C VAL A 634 1.84 -2.35 -10.93
N ILE A 635 1.49 -1.16 -11.45
CA ILE A 635 0.91 -0.08 -10.63
C ILE A 635 -0.38 -0.56 -9.94
N ASN A 636 -1.27 -1.23 -10.68
CA ASN A 636 -2.54 -1.68 -10.14
C ASN A 636 -2.41 -2.78 -9.07
N SER A 637 -1.28 -3.50 -9.07
CA SER A 637 -0.93 -4.51 -8.06
C SER A 637 -0.35 -3.94 -6.76
N LEU A 638 0.07 -2.66 -6.75
CA LEU A 638 0.64 -2.05 -5.55
C LEU A 638 -0.41 -1.85 -4.45
N PRO A 639 -0.03 -2.03 -3.17
CA PRO A 639 -0.83 -1.59 -2.03
C PRO A 639 -1.32 -0.15 -2.25
N PHE A 640 -2.58 0.10 -1.92
CA PHE A 640 -3.19 1.38 -2.28
C PHE A 640 -2.46 2.57 -1.64
N GLY A 641 -2.02 2.43 -0.39
CA GLY A 641 -1.26 3.46 0.34
C GLY A 641 0.00 3.94 -0.37
N THR A 642 0.68 3.03 -1.07
CA THR A 642 1.90 3.30 -1.85
C THR A 642 1.62 4.15 -3.10
N ARG A 643 0.39 4.08 -3.64
CA ARG A 643 -0.06 4.92 -4.76
C ARG A 643 -0.58 6.29 -4.31
N VAL A 644 -1.11 6.40 -3.10
CA VAL A 644 -1.72 7.64 -2.57
C VAL A 644 -0.77 8.44 -1.68
N GLY A 645 0.49 8.55 -2.11
CA GLY A 645 1.47 9.46 -1.51
C GLY A 645 2.72 8.72 -1.00
N GLY A 646 3.85 9.15 -1.53
CA GLY A 646 5.13 8.44 -1.55
C GLY A 646 5.69 8.58 -2.96
N GLY A 647 7.01 8.52 -3.12
CA GLY A 647 7.63 8.75 -4.43
C GLY A 647 7.66 7.50 -5.28
N LEU A 648 6.89 7.49 -6.37
CA LEU A 648 6.88 6.42 -7.35
C LEU A 648 7.92 6.69 -8.44
N VAL A 649 8.95 5.86 -8.47
CA VAL A 649 10.15 6.05 -9.29
C VAL A 649 10.27 4.92 -10.31
N GLY A 650 10.33 5.24 -11.59
CA GLY A 650 10.60 4.25 -12.64
C GLY A 650 12.10 4.12 -12.88
N TYR A 651 12.68 2.95 -12.61
CA TYR A 651 14.08 2.67 -12.93
C TYR A 651 14.16 1.91 -14.27
N LEU A 652 14.59 2.59 -15.35
CA LEU A 652 14.65 1.96 -16.68
C LEU A 652 15.91 1.13 -16.89
N THR A 653 15.66 -0.12 -17.20
CA THR A 653 16.61 -1.25 -17.35
C THR A 653 16.48 -1.91 -18.74
N GLN A 654 15.68 -1.28 -19.61
CA GLN A 654 15.53 -1.56 -21.03
C GLN A 654 15.68 -0.25 -21.81
N ALA A 655 15.81 -0.34 -23.14
CA ALA A 655 15.95 0.83 -23.99
C ALA A 655 14.85 1.87 -23.68
N PRO A 656 15.20 3.15 -23.46
CA PRO A 656 14.22 4.22 -23.33
C PRO A 656 13.09 4.17 -24.36
N GLU A 657 13.45 3.87 -25.61
CA GLU A 657 12.57 3.82 -26.78
C GLU A 657 11.54 2.69 -26.74
N SER A 658 11.76 1.62 -25.96
CA SER A 658 10.78 0.53 -25.82
C SER A 658 9.71 0.77 -24.76
N VAL A 659 9.84 1.83 -23.95
CA VAL A 659 8.83 2.20 -22.94
C VAL A 659 7.91 3.32 -23.47
N PRO A 660 6.58 3.10 -23.49
CA PRO A 660 5.60 4.13 -23.83
C PRO A 660 5.71 5.37 -22.93
N THR A 661 5.63 6.56 -23.53
CA THR A 661 5.81 7.85 -22.83
C THR A 661 4.69 8.11 -21.81
N ASP A 662 3.45 7.82 -22.18
CA ASP A 662 2.24 7.93 -21.37
C ASP A 662 2.33 7.16 -20.04
N LEU A 663 3.00 6.01 -20.04
CA LEU A 663 3.25 5.22 -18.82
C LEU A 663 4.30 5.86 -17.91
N LEU A 664 5.28 6.56 -18.48
CA LEU A 664 6.30 7.28 -17.72
C LEU A 664 5.73 8.54 -17.06
N GLU A 665 4.78 9.23 -17.69
CA GLU A 665 4.11 10.40 -17.09
C GLU A 665 3.27 10.05 -15.84
N CYS A 666 3.06 8.77 -15.53
CA CYS A 666 2.44 8.31 -14.28
C CYS A 666 3.41 8.19 -13.08
N LEU A 667 4.67 8.62 -13.22
CA LEU A 667 5.72 8.55 -12.19
C LEU A 667 6.07 9.93 -11.63
N ASP A 668 6.58 10.00 -10.40
CA ASP A 668 7.15 11.22 -9.84
C ASP A 668 8.55 11.53 -10.42
N GLU A 669 9.34 10.49 -10.70
CA GLU A 669 10.67 10.62 -11.27
C GLU A 669 11.08 9.37 -12.07
N VAL A 670 11.89 9.56 -13.11
CA VAL A 670 12.47 8.47 -13.89
C VAL A 670 13.98 8.42 -13.69
N TRP A 671 14.49 7.25 -13.33
CA TRP A 671 15.90 6.99 -13.07
C TRP A 671 16.48 6.08 -14.15
N VAL A 672 17.72 6.37 -14.55
CA VAL A 672 18.43 5.62 -15.60
C VAL A 672 19.89 5.35 -15.24
N PRO A 673 20.45 4.20 -15.64
CA PRO A 673 21.83 3.81 -15.35
C PRO A 673 22.91 4.62 -16.09
N THR A 674 22.56 5.37 -17.14
CA THR A 674 23.54 6.10 -17.98
C THR A 674 23.09 7.52 -18.35
N SER A 675 24.04 8.43 -18.51
CA SER A 675 23.75 9.81 -18.97
C SER A 675 23.18 9.86 -20.40
N SER A 676 23.47 8.88 -21.25
CA SER A 676 22.93 8.80 -22.61
C SER A 676 21.43 8.50 -22.59
N ALA A 677 21.00 7.52 -21.78
CA ALA A 677 19.58 7.23 -21.55
C ALA A 677 18.85 8.45 -20.93
N GLN A 678 19.54 9.22 -20.08
CA GLN A 678 18.98 10.44 -19.50
C GLN A 678 18.70 11.50 -20.58
N CYS A 679 19.66 11.76 -21.47
CA CYS A 679 19.48 12.68 -22.59
C CYS A 679 18.35 12.26 -23.54
N ILE A 680 18.19 10.95 -23.78
CA ILE A 680 17.14 10.42 -24.66
C ILE A 680 15.73 10.60 -24.05
N LEU A 681 15.56 10.33 -22.75
CA LEU A 681 14.25 10.42 -22.10
C LEU A 681 13.85 11.85 -21.76
N LYS A 682 14.79 12.72 -21.40
CA LYS A 682 14.48 14.07 -20.92
C LYS A 682 13.71 14.93 -21.93
N ASP A 683 13.88 14.66 -23.22
CA ASP A 683 13.16 15.35 -24.29
C ASP A 683 11.84 14.64 -24.69
N ARG A 684 11.51 13.51 -24.03
CA ARG A 684 10.35 12.66 -24.31
C ARG A 684 9.27 12.64 -23.23
N VAL A 685 9.57 13.05 -22.00
CA VAL A 685 8.63 13.08 -20.85
C VAL A 685 8.66 14.44 -20.17
N SER A 686 7.56 14.82 -19.51
CA SER A 686 7.46 16.07 -18.75
C SER A 686 8.10 15.99 -17.36
N ILE A 687 8.13 14.79 -16.79
CA ILE A 687 8.67 14.50 -15.46
C ILE A 687 10.21 14.50 -15.40
N PRO A 688 10.84 14.64 -14.22
CA PRO A 688 12.29 14.72 -14.13
C PRO A 688 12.96 13.37 -14.42
N VAL A 689 13.98 13.40 -15.28
CA VAL A 689 14.82 12.23 -15.60
C VAL A 689 16.19 12.39 -14.93
N ARG A 690 16.63 11.40 -14.14
CA ARG A 690 17.91 11.39 -13.40
C ARG A 690 18.82 10.26 -13.84
N HIS A 691 20.09 10.59 -14.07
CA HIS A 691 21.15 9.59 -14.14
C HIS A 691 21.52 9.15 -12.71
N LEU A 692 21.22 7.90 -12.39
CA LEU A 692 21.64 7.22 -11.16
C LEU A 692 22.25 5.88 -11.54
N PRO A 693 23.59 5.75 -11.55
CA PRO A 693 24.24 4.51 -11.93
C PRO A 693 23.92 3.41 -10.89
N VAL A 694 23.53 2.23 -11.36
CA VAL A 694 23.55 1.01 -10.57
C VAL A 694 24.92 0.37 -10.67
N VAL A 695 25.29 -0.29 -9.58
CA VAL A 695 26.53 -1.02 -9.43
C VAL A 695 26.21 -2.51 -9.62
N SER A 696 26.86 -3.21 -10.56
CA SER A 696 26.63 -4.65 -10.72
C SER A 696 26.88 -5.42 -9.42
N ALA A 697 26.19 -6.56 -9.25
CA ALA A 697 26.44 -7.50 -8.15
C ALA A 697 27.93 -7.87 -7.99
N TRP A 698 28.71 -7.81 -9.08
CA TRP A 698 30.13 -8.20 -9.20
C TRP A 698 31.13 -7.06 -8.97
N TYR A 699 30.63 -5.86 -8.67
CA TYR A 699 31.49 -4.71 -8.48
C TYR A 699 32.34 -4.82 -7.20
N GLY A 700 33.55 -4.27 -7.26
CA GLY A 700 34.50 -4.30 -6.15
C GLY A 700 35.19 -5.65 -5.95
N GLU A 701 34.76 -6.72 -6.63
CA GLU A 701 35.55 -7.95 -6.69
C GLU A 701 36.88 -7.68 -7.40
N GLU A 702 37.97 -8.19 -6.83
CA GLU A 702 39.29 -8.13 -7.45
C GLU A 702 39.31 -8.96 -8.75
N GLY A 703 40.21 -8.60 -9.66
CA GLY A 703 40.45 -9.42 -10.85
C GLY A 703 40.93 -10.82 -10.44
N GLU A 704 40.51 -11.85 -11.16
CA GLU A 704 40.94 -13.22 -10.88
C GLU A 704 42.47 -13.32 -10.98
N PRO A 705 43.19 -13.82 -9.94
CA PRO A 705 44.64 -13.89 -9.96
C PRO A 705 45.18 -14.68 -11.15
N GLY A 706 46.08 -14.07 -11.93
CA GLY A 706 46.62 -14.64 -13.16
C GLY A 706 45.76 -14.42 -14.42
N ALA A 707 44.52 -13.91 -14.31
CA ALA A 707 43.68 -13.71 -15.50
C ALA A 707 44.24 -12.65 -16.46
N LEU A 708 44.90 -11.60 -15.98
CA LEU A 708 45.58 -10.63 -16.86
C LEU A 708 46.72 -11.26 -17.69
N GLU A 709 47.40 -12.24 -17.11
CA GLU A 709 48.46 -13.03 -17.77
C GLU A 709 47.85 -14.02 -18.79
N GLU A 710 46.66 -14.57 -18.49
CA GLU A 710 45.86 -15.37 -19.43
C GLU A 710 45.32 -14.52 -20.60
N ILE A 711 44.87 -13.29 -20.33
CA ILE A 711 44.28 -12.40 -21.34
C ILE A 711 45.34 -11.96 -22.36
N SER A 712 46.50 -11.46 -21.92
CA SER A 712 47.69 -11.14 -22.75
C SER A 712 47.39 -10.50 -24.11
N LEU A 713 47.15 -9.18 -24.13
CA LEU A 713 46.85 -8.39 -25.34
C LEU A 713 48.11 -7.78 -25.96
N GLU A 714 48.08 -7.52 -27.27
CA GLU A 714 49.21 -6.95 -28.00
C GLU A 714 49.35 -5.43 -27.77
N GLU A 715 50.55 -4.96 -27.46
CA GLU A 715 50.85 -3.52 -27.31
C GLU A 715 50.74 -2.79 -28.66
N GLY A 716 50.12 -1.60 -28.64
CA GLY A 716 49.94 -0.76 -29.83
C GLY A 716 48.67 -1.04 -30.63
N VAL A 717 47.83 -1.99 -30.18
CA VAL A 717 46.47 -2.22 -30.66
C VAL A 717 45.48 -1.71 -29.62
N TYR A 718 44.41 -1.05 -30.05
CA TYR A 718 43.29 -0.62 -29.21
C TYR A 718 42.29 -1.75 -29.05
N TRP A 719 42.11 -2.25 -27.83
CA TRP A 719 41.30 -3.45 -27.59
C TRP A 719 39.92 -3.12 -27.06
N PHE A 720 38.88 -3.59 -27.75
CA PHE A 720 37.49 -3.54 -27.28
C PHE A 720 37.10 -4.89 -26.65
N ALA A 721 36.59 -4.89 -25.42
CA ALA A 721 35.99 -6.08 -24.83
C ALA A 721 34.60 -6.34 -25.43
N ALA A 722 34.25 -7.60 -25.68
CA ALA A 722 32.88 -8.02 -25.97
C ALA A 722 32.58 -9.32 -25.23
N MET A 723 31.39 -9.44 -24.65
CA MET A 723 30.97 -10.59 -23.85
C MET A 723 29.67 -11.15 -24.39
N VAL A 724 29.63 -12.44 -24.70
CA VAL A 724 28.45 -13.10 -25.29
C VAL A 724 27.98 -14.23 -24.38
N SER A 725 26.76 -14.09 -23.85
CA SER A 725 26.11 -15.13 -23.05
C SER A 725 25.61 -16.26 -23.94
N ALA A 726 25.93 -17.51 -23.60
CA ALA A 726 25.49 -18.68 -24.34
C ALA A 726 24.25 -19.32 -23.70
N GLY A 727 23.11 -19.09 -24.34
CA GLY A 727 21.79 -19.61 -23.99
C GLY A 727 20.76 -19.42 -25.11
N ASP A 728 20.79 -18.26 -25.78
CA ASP A 728 19.77 -17.85 -26.76
C ASP A 728 20.22 -17.98 -28.22
N TYR A 729 19.23 -18.09 -29.11
CA TYR A 729 19.36 -18.32 -30.56
C TYR A 729 20.21 -17.28 -31.31
N ASP A 730 20.42 -16.10 -30.72
CA ASP A 730 21.20 -15.01 -31.30
C ASP A 730 22.69 -15.00 -30.94
N GLY A 731 23.15 -15.78 -29.94
CA GLY A 731 24.55 -15.70 -29.46
C GLY A 731 25.61 -15.99 -30.53
N GLU A 732 25.35 -16.96 -31.41
CA GLU A 732 26.22 -17.27 -32.56
C GLU A 732 26.18 -16.15 -33.63
N ARG A 733 25.01 -15.54 -33.85
CA ARG A 733 24.82 -14.44 -34.82
C ARG A 733 25.55 -13.18 -34.36
N VAL A 734 25.44 -12.84 -33.07
CA VAL A 734 26.18 -11.73 -32.44
C VAL A 734 27.68 -11.97 -32.53
N THR A 735 28.15 -13.18 -32.19
CA THR A 735 29.56 -13.56 -32.31
C THR A 735 30.09 -13.40 -33.74
N SER A 736 29.33 -13.88 -34.73
CA SER A 736 29.68 -13.74 -36.15
C SER A 736 29.74 -12.28 -36.60
N ALA A 737 28.78 -11.45 -36.19
CA ALA A 737 28.77 -10.01 -36.48
C ALA A 737 29.96 -9.27 -35.86
N LEU A 738 30.32 -9.57 -34.60
CA LEU A 738 31.50 -9.01 -33.92
C LEU A 738 32.80 -9.36 -34.67
N ILE A 739 32.93 -10.60 -35.16
CA ILE A 739 34.09 -11.01 -35.97
C ILE A 739 34.08 -10.31 -37.34
N ASP A 740 32.92 -10.12 -37.98
CA ASP A 740 32.82 -9.38 -39.25
C ASP A 740 33.20 -7.89 -39.09
N CYS A 741 32.96 -7.28 -37.93
CA CYS A 741 33.43 -5.93 -37.63
C CYS A 741 34.96 -5.85 -37.75
N ILE A 742 35.69 -6.76 -37.10
CA ILE A 742 37.15 -6.80 -37.15
C ILE A 742 37.66 -7.19 -38.53
N ARG A 743 37.00 -8.13 -39.24
CA ARG A 743 37.33 -8.44 -40.65
C ARG A 743 37.27 -7.20 -41.54
N ARG A 744 36.25 -6.36 -41.38
CA ARG A 744 36.09 -5.11 -42.14
C ARG A 744 37.10 -4.03 -41.75
N LEU A 745 37.47 -3.92 -40.48
CA LEU A 745 38.52 -3.01 -40.00
C LEU A 745 39.88 -3.42 -40.59
N VAL A 746 40.27 -4.70 -40.52
CA VAL A 746 41.50 -5.19 -41.15
C VAL A 746 41.47 -4.95 -42.67
N ALA A 747 40.33 -5.19 -43.33
CA ALA A 747 40.17 -4.92 -44.76
C ALA A 747 40.22 -3.42 -45.15
N SER A 748 39.90 -2.50 -44.23
CA SER A 748 40.08 -1.05 -44.42
C SER A 748 41.47 -0.54 -44.02
N GLY A 749 42.37 -1.43 -43.57
CA GLY A 749 43.74 -1.11 -43.16
C GLY A 749 43.88 -0.78 -41.66
N ARG A 750 42.83 -0.97 -40.86
CA ARG A 750 42.80 -0.74 -39.41
C ARG A 750 43.11 -2.02 -38.62
N SER A 751 44.36 -2.47 -38.68
CA SER A 751 44.87 -3.55 -37.83
C SER A 751 45.27 -3.07 -36.42
N ASP A 752 45.19 -1.78 -36.16
CA ASP A 752 45.40 -1.11 -34.86
C ASP A 752 44.18 -1.20 -33.94
N ILE A 753 43.10 -1.86 -34.35
CA ILE A 753 41.87 -2.06 -33.56
C ILE A 753 41.60 -3.56 -33.42
N GLY A 754 41.42 -4.02 -32.17
CA GLY A 754 41.22 -5.44 -31.84
C GLY A 754 40.03 -5.70 -30.90
N LEU A 755 39.65 -6.97 -30.78
CA LEU A 755 38.50 -7.44 -29.99
C LEU A 755 38.90 -8.51 -28.98
N CYS A 756 38.70 -8.27 -27.69
CA CYS A 756 38.77 -9.29 -26.65
C CYS A 756 37.38 -9.90 -26.43
N LEU A 757 37.13 -11.05 -27.05
CA LEU A 757 35.85 -11.74 -27.08
C LEU A 757 35.77 -12.83 -26.00
N LEU A 758 34.90 -12.62 -25.01
CA LEU A 758 34.62 -13.55 -23.92
C LEU A 758 33.36 -14.37 -24.24
N VAL A 759 33.52 -15.69 -24.41
CA VAL A 759 32.48 -16.64 -24.81
C VAL A 759 32.50 -17.89 -23.94
N ARG A 760 31.36 -18.59 -23.82
CA ARG A 760 31.27 -19.82 -23.02
C ARG A 760 31.95 -21.02 -23.69
N ASP A 761 31.98 -21.06 -25.02
CA ASP A 761 32.56 -22.14 -25.81
C ASP A 761 33.16 -21.59 -27.10
N ALA A 762 34.47 -21.78 -27.31
CA ALA A 762 35.20 -21.32 -28.50
C ALA A 762 35.66 -22.48 -29.42
N ARG A 763 35.16 -23.71 -29.24
CA ARG A 763 35.64 -24.90 -29.97
C ARG A 763 35.59 -24.79 -31.51
N THR A 764 34.74 -23.93 -32.05
CA THR A 764 34.62 -23.62 -33.49
C THR A 764 35.36 -22.35 -33.92
N LEU A 765 35.57 -21.40 -33.01
CA LEU A 765 36.03 -20.03 -33.34
C LEU A 765 37.53 -19.93 -33.63
N ALA A 766 38.35 -20.80 -33.04
CA ALA A 766 39.82 -20.67 -33.09
C ALA A 766 40.39 -20.57 -34.53
N LYS A 767 39.78 -21.22 -35.52
CA LYS A 767 40.21 -21.15 -36.93
C LYS A 767 39.71 -19.93 -37.69
N GLU A 768 38.65 -19.29 -37.19
CA GLU A 768 38.00 -18.14 -37.85
C GLU A 768 38.63 -16.80 -37.51
N VAL A 769 39.46 -16.78 -36.45
CA VAL A 769 40.05 -15.58 -35.85
C VAL A 769 41.59 -15.57 -35.89
N ASP A 770 42.23 -16.67 -36.30
CA ASP A 770 43.68 -16.96 -36.28
C ASP A 770 44.58 -15.95 -37.05
N HIS A 771 43.98 -14.99 -37.76
CA HIS A 771 44.67 -13.97 -38.56
C HIS A 771 43.99 -12.58 -38.45
N LEU A 772 43.21 -12.39 -37.37
CA LEU A 772 42.56 -11.13 -37.02
C LEU A 772 43.05 -10.71 -35.62
N PRO A 773 43.04 -9.41 -35.29
CA PRO A 773 43.33 -8.93 -33.93
C PRO A 773 42.13 -9.25 -33.00
N ILE A 774 41.93 -10.54 -32.71
CA ILE A 774 40.84 -11.04 -31.86
C ILE A 774 41.41 -12.00 -30.82
N ARG A 775 41.27 -11.65 -29.54
CA ARG A 775 41.61 -12.51 -28.41
C ARG A 775 40.35 -13.20 -27.91
N VAL A 776 40.26 -14.52 -28.06
CA VAL A 776 39.08 -15.29 -27.58
C VAL A 776 39.37 -15.93 -26.23
N ILE A 777 38.51 -15.70 -25.25
CA ILE A 777 38.57 -16.29 -23.91
C ILE A 777 37.37 -17.22 -23.76
N SER A 778 37.63 -18.50 -23.50
CA SER A 778 36.61 -19.56 -23.49
C SER A 778 36.45 -20.18 -22.11
N ARG A 779 35.79 -19.45 -21.20
CA ARG A 779 35.57 -19.87 -19.80
C ARG A 779 34.13 -19.56 -19.38
N PRO A 780 33.55 -20.27 -18.39
CA PRO A 780 32.31 -19.83 -17.76
C PRO A 780 32.47 -18.39 -17.23
N LEU A 781 31.49 -17.53 -17.51
CA LEU A 781 31.50 -16.14 -17.05
C LEU A 781 31.53 -16.09 -15.52
N SER A 782 32.59 -15.51 -14.96
CA SER A 782 32.74 -15.20 -13.54
C SER A 782 32.95 -13.69 -13.37
N ALA A 783 32.57 -13.17 -12.21
CA ALA A 783 32.76 -11.78 -11.82
C ALA A 783 34.22 -11.32 -11.96
N GLY A 784 35.15 -12.03 -11.31
CA GLY A 784 36.59 -11.76 -11.38
C GLY A 784 37.19 -11.84 -12.79
N LEU A 785 36.70 -12.73 -13.66
CA LEU A 785 37.16 -12.80 -15.06
C LEU A 785 36.63 -11.61 -15.88
N CYS A 786 35.35 -11.28 -15.76
CA CYS A 786 34.76 -10.11 -16.41
C CYS A 786 35.48 -8.81 -16.00
N ASN A 787 35.74 -8.63 -14.70
CA ASN A 787 36.50 -7.48 -14.18
C ASN A 787 37.93 -7.44 -14.74
N SER A 788 38.60 -8.60 -14.92
CA SER A 788 39.95 -8.68 -15.49
C SER A 788 39.98 -8.33 -16.98
N VAL A 789 39.01 -8.82 -17.76
CA VAL A 789 38.88 -8.51 -19.19
C VAL A 789 38.63 -7.02 -19.41
N VAL A 790 37.72 -6.43 -18.63
CA VAL A 790 37.41 -4.99 -18.70
C VAL A 790 38.60 -4.13 -18.28
N ALA A 791 39.38 -4.57 -17.28
CA ALA A 791 40.61 -3.88 -16.87
C ALA A 791 41.76 -3.99 -17.89
N ALA A 792 41.76 -5.00 -18.76
CA ALA A 792 42.78 -5.20 -19.79
C ALA A 792 42.49 -4.41 -21.09
N CYS A 793 41.23 -4.05 -21.36
CA CYS A 793 40.78 -3.45 -22.62
C CYS A 793 40.62 -1.92 -22.55
N ASP A 794 40.63 -1.27 -23.70
CA ASP A 794 40.49 0.19 -23.86
C ASP A 794 39.03 0.66 -24.03
N GLY A 795 38.08 -0.27 -24.28
CA GLY A 795 36.64 0.03 -24.37
C GLY A 795 35.74 -1.23 -24.39
N LEU A 796 34.42 -1.05 -24.54
CA LEU A 796 33.43 -2.13 -24.72
C LEU A 796 32.75 -2.04 -26.08
N LEU A 797 32.56 -3.18 -26.72
CA LEU A 797 31.67 -3.36 -27.87
C LEU A 797 30.55 -4.35 -27.50
N SER A 798 29.31 -3.99 -27.81
CA SER A 798 28.15 -4.87 -27.69
C SER A 798 27.23 -4.68 -28.89
N ILE A 799 26.70 -5.79 -29.40
CA ILE A 799 25.85 -5.85 -30.60
C ILE A 799 24.71 -6.83 -30.32
N ASN A 800 23.74 -6.44 -29.47
CA ASN A 800 22.60 -7.29 -29.11
C ASN A 800 21.32 -6.85 -29.86
N PRO A 801 20.56 -7.79 -30.45
CA PRO A 801 19.33 -7.47 -31.21
C PRO A 801 18.12 -7.18 -30.32
N GLU A 802 18.08 -7.70 -29.08
CA GLU A 802 17.06 -7.30 -28.10
C GLU A 802 17.54 -6.14 -27.20
N PRO A 803 16.64 -5.21 -26.83
CA PRO A 803 17.00 -3.97 -26.13
C PRO A 803 17.28 -4.08 -24.62
N ARG A 804 17.52 -5.27 -24.07
CA ARG A 804 17.74 -5.48 -22.62
C ARG A 804 19.07 -4.88 -22.15
N PHE A 805 19.14 -4.38 -20.91
CA PHE A 805 20.41 -4.05 -20.24
C PHE A 805 20.95 -5.33 -19.60
N ASP A 806 21.60 -6.17 -20.40
CA ASP A 806 22.23 -7.40 -19.90
C ASP A 806 23.35 -7.12 -18.87
N SER A 807 23.87 -8.17 -18.24
CA SER A 807 24.96 -8.11 -17.25
C SER A 807 26.16 -7.27 -17.70
N CYS A 808 26.44 -7.19 -19.01
CA CYS A 808 27.47 -6.34 -19.61
C CYS A 808 27.22 -4.83 -19.40
N PHE A 809 25.95 -4.38 -19.47
CA PHE A 809 25.57 -2.99 -19.21
C PHE A 809 25.66 -2.64 -17.72
N ALA A 810 25.26 -3.56 -16.84
CA ALA A 810 25.39 -3.39 -15.39
C ALA A 810 26.87 -3.30 -14.93
N LEU A 811 27.78 -3.96 -15.65
CA LEU A 811 29.23 -3.83 -15.46
C LEU A 811 29.78 -2.49 -16.00
N ALA A 812 29.26 -2.00 -17.12
CA ALA A 812 29.75 -0.79 -17.79
C ALA A 812 29.30 0.52 -17.12
N ALA A 813 28.05 0.59 -16.62
CA ALA A 813 27.50 1.80 -15.99
C ALA A 813 28.36 2.38 -14.83
N PRO A 814 28.80 1.59 -13.82
CA PRO A 814 29.63 2.11 -12.72
C PRO A 814 31.11 2.36 -13.11
N LEU A 815 31.49 2.11 -14.36
CA LEU A 815 32.80 2.44 -14.92
C LEU A 815 32.78 3.75 -15.72
N GLY A 816 31.62 4.41 -15.81
CA GLY A 816 31.44 5.60 -16.64
C GLY A 816 31.48 5.29 -18.14
N TRP A 817 31.33 4.03 -18.53
CA TRP A 817 31.44 3.58 -19.92
C TRP A 817 30.16 3.93 -20.69
N GLY A 818 30.30 4.87 -21.63
CA GLY A 818 29.28 5.19 -22.63
C GLY A 818 29.21 4.11 -23.69
N ALA A 819 28.58 2.98 -23.36
CA ALA A 819 28.57 1.81 -24.23
C ALA A 819 27.30 1.67 -25.08
N VAL A 820 27.49 1.07 -26.26
CA VAL A 820 26.52 0.47 -27.19
C VAL A 820 25.86 1.41 -28.20
N VAL A 821 25.79 0.90 -29.43
CA VAL A 821 25.25 1.56 -30.62
C VAL A 821 23.78 1.19 -30.81
N ARG A 822 22.85 2.16 -30.69
CA ARG A 822 21.39 1.95 -30.88
C ARG A 822 20.66 3.18 -31.47
N ARG A 823 19.98 2.92 -32.60
CA ARG A 823 18.96 3.69 -33.35
C ARG A 823 18.39 4.99 -32.74
N ARG A 824 18.55 6.08 -33.50
CA ARG A 824 17.61 7.23 -33.57
C ARG A 824 16.85 7.36 -34.91
N PRO A 825 15.60 7.85 -34.89
CA PRO A 825 14.97 8.53 -36.02
C PRO A 825 15.16 10.06 -35.91
N ALA A 826 15.79 10.66 -36.93
CA ALA A 826 15.82 12.09 -37.24
C ALA A 826 16.31 13.08 -36.15
N LEU A 827 17.63 13.32 -36.09
CA LEU A 827 18.28 14.59 -35.71
C LEU A 827 19.76 14.53 -36.17
N GLU A 828 20.33 15.61 -36.69
CA GLU A 828 21.62 15.59 -37.46
C GLU A 828 22.90 15.76 -36.62
N ASP A 829 22.81 15.87 -35.29
CA ASP A 829 23.96 16.16 -34.42
C ASP A 829 24.58 14.91 -33.76
N PHE A 830 25.87 14.66 -34.08
CA PHE A 830 26.71 13.65 -33.42
C PHE A 830 27.43 14.26 -32.21
N ASP A 831 27.03 13.92 -30.97
CA ASP A 831 27.84 14.22 -29.78
C ASP A 831 29.00 13.20 -29.65
N THR A 832 30.12 13.54 -30.29
CA THR A 832 31.33 12.73 -30.28
C THR A 832 32.09 12.76 -28.96
N SER A 833 31.73 13.63 -27.99
CA SER A 833 32.56 13.92 -26.81
C SER A 833 32.70 12.79 -25.78
N LYS A 834 31.95 11.68 -25.93
CA LYS A 834 31.85 10.60 -24.94
C LYS A 834 31.98 9.17 -25.50
N GLY A 835 32.33 9.01 -26.78
CA GLY A 835 32.59 7.69 -27.37
C GLY A 835 31.36 6.80 -27.64
N LEU A 836 30.13 7.31 -27.50
CA LEU A 836 28.95 6.65 -28.09
C LEU A 836 28.86 6.92 -29.59
N PHE A 837 28.32 5.95 -30.30
CA PHE A 837 27.98 6.04 -31.72
C PHE A 837 26.59 5.42 -31.92
N ASP A 838 25.87 5.81 -32.97
CA ASP A 838 24.46 5.46 -33.20
C ASP A 838 24.30 4.73 -34.56
N ALA A 839 23.35 3.80 -34.66
CA ALA A 839 23.09 2.95 -35.82
C ALA A 839 21.63 3.02 -36.24
N ALA A 840 21.37 3.51 -37.44
CA ALA A 840 20.01 3.60 -37.97
C ALA A 840 19.27 2.24 -38.04
N ASP A 841 17.96 2.38 -37.92
CA ASP A 841 16.87 1.39 -37.88
C ASP A 841 17.02 0.12 -38.75
N VAL A 842 17.37 -1.02 -38.12
CA VAL A 842 17.20 -2.37 -38.71
C VAL A 842 16.77 -3.36 -37.63
N ALA A 843 15.65 -4.06 -37.87
CA ALA A 843 15.10 -5.03 -36.94
C ALA A 843 15.76 -6.43 -37.06
N GLY A 844 16.12 -7.02 -35.92
CA GLY A 844 16.29 -8.48 -35.77
C GLY A 844 17.56 -9.14 -36.33
N ASP A 845 18.57 -8.38 -36.80
CA ASP A 845 19.80 -8.97 -37.33
C ASP A 845 21.11 -8.28 -36.87
N PRO A 846 21.95 -8.95 -36.05
CA PRO A 846 23.27 -8.43 -35.66
C PRO A 846 24.17 -8.04 -36.84
N ALA A 847 24.01 -8.67 -38.01
CA ALA A 847 24.80 -8.35 -39.21
C ALA A 847 24.57 -6.92 -39.72
N ALA A 848 23.41 -6.32 -39.44
CA ALA A 848 23.09 -4.94 -39.84
C ALA A 848 23.87 -3.90 -39.02
N LEU A 849 24.22 -4.22 -37.78
CA LEU A 849 24.92 -3.34 -36.84
C LEU A 849 26.45 -3.31 -37.07
N VAL A 850 26.97 -4.18 -37.94
CA VAL A 850 28.40 -4.29 -38.24
C VAL A 850 29.01 -3.01 -38.79
N ALA A 851 28.40 -2.41 -39.82
CA ALA A 851 28.98 -1.21 -40.45
C ALA A 851 28.97 0.02 -39.50
N PRO A 852 27.90 0.28 -38.72
CA PRO A 852 27.93 1.27 -37.64
C PRO A 852 28.96 0.99 -36.55
N ALA A 853 29.10 -0.26 -36.09
CA ALA A 853 30.10 -0.64 -35.09
C ALA A 853 31.55 -0.42 -35.57
N VAL A 854 31.82 -0.69 -36.85
CA VAL A 854 33.10 -0.39 -37.51
C VAL A 854 33.37 1.12 -37.53
N ALA A 855 32.38 1.93 -37.92
CA ALA A 855 32.50 3.38 -37.91
C ALA A 855 32.73 3.94 -36.50
N ALA A 856 32.07 3.34 -35.50
CA ALA A 856 32.22 3.68 -34.09
C ALA A 856 33.64 3.48 -33.58
N MET A 857 34.16 2.25 -33.65
CA MET A 857 35.51 1.93 -33.18
C MET A 857 36.58 2.77 -33.90
N THR A 858 36.42 2.96 -35.21
CA THR A 858 37.27 3.83 -36.03
C THR A 858 37.34 5.24 -35.46
N ALA A 859 36.19 5.86 -35.19
CA ALA A 859 36.11 7.24 -34.73
C ALA A 859 36.50 7.43 -33.26
N VAL A 860 36.26 6.44 -32.36
CA VAL A 860 36.81 6.44 -30.99
C VAL A 860 38.33 6.60 -31.01
N VAL A 861 38.99 5.76 -31.82
CA VAL A 861 40.45 5.71 -31.91
C VAL A 861 41.01 6.94 -32.63
N ASP A 862 40.40 7.36 -33.75
CA ASP A 862 40.88 8.50 -34.54
C ASP A 862 40.75 9.84 -33.83
N GLN A 863 39.76 9.98 -32.94
CA GLN A 863 39.57 11.16 -32.11
C GLN A 863 40.41 11.11 -30.82
N GLY A 864 41.14 10.00 -30.58
CA GLY A 864 41.95 9.81 -29.37
C GLY A 864 41.12 9.68 -28.09
N ILE A 865 39.83 9.31 -28.19
CA ILE A 865 38.89 9.22 -27.08
C ILE A 865 39.10 7.87 -26.38
N ILE A 866 40.24 7.72 -25.73
CA ILE A 866 40.55 6.55 -24.90
C ILE A 866 39.78 6.70 -23.58
N ALA A 867 38.57 6.13 -23.53
CA ALA A 867 37.71 6.15 -22.36
C ALA A 867 38.18 5.18 -21.26
N ARG A 868 39.41 5.35 -20.77
CA ARG A 868 39.86 4.64 -19.55
C ARG A 868 38.90 4.99 -18.42
N PRO A 869 38.27 3.99 -17.76
CA PRO A 869 37.23 4.25 -16.79
C PRO A 869 37.77 5.03 -15.59
N GLN A 870 37.11 6.14 -15.26
CA GLN A 870 37.04 6.53 -13.86
C GLN A 870 36.03 5.60 -13.20
N ARG A 871 36.55 4.57 -12.51
CA ARG A 871 35.76 3.67 -11.67
C ARG A 871 34.99 4.54 -10.67
N LEU A 872 33.66 4.63 -10.83
CA LEU A 872 32.81 5.40 -9.93
C LEU A 872 32.82 4.67 -8.60
N ASP A 873 33.51 5.24 -7.62
CA ASP A 873 33.59 4.69 -6.27
C ASP A 873 32.18 4.43 -5.70
N LEU A 874 32.03 3.31 -4.99
CA LEU A 874 30.75 2.87 -4.47
C LEU A 874 30.20 3.83 -3.41
N GLU A 875 31.04 4.51 -2.62
CA GLU A 875 30.56 5.54 -1.68
C GLU A 875 30.00 6.75 -2.43
N THR A 876 30.64 7.12 -3.55
CA THR A 876 30.16 8.18 -4.44
C THR A 876 28.80 7.83 -5.06
N VAL A 877 28.61 6.58 -5.52
CA VAL A 877 27.31 6.12 -6.06
C VAL A 877 26.26 6.02 -4.95
N ALA A 878 26.57 5.35 -3.84
CA ALA A 878 25.68 5.24 -2.68
C ALA A 878 25.26 6.62 -2.15
N GLY A 879 26.18 7.59 -2.13
CA GLY A 879 25.89 8.98 -1.76
C GLY A 879 25.03 9.74 -2.78
N GLN A 880 24.99 9.35 -4.07
CA GLN A 880 24.00 9.87 -5.02
C GLN A 880 22.61 9.27 -4.75
N TRP A 881 22.53 7.96 -4.55
CA TRP A 881 21.30 7.24 -4.23
C TRP A 881 20.66 7.75 -2.92
N SER A 882 21.43 7.80 -1.82
CA SER A 882 20.99 8.35 -0.53
C SER A 882 20.42 9.77 -0.67
N ARG A 883 21.12 10.67 -1.36
CA ARG A 883 20.64 12.04 -1.57
C ARG A 883 19.36 12.10 -2.39
N GLN A 884 19.20 11.27 -3.43
CA GLN A 884 18.03 11.32 -4.28
C GLN A 884 16.80 10.66 -3.63
N VAL A 885 16.97 9.51 -2.95
CA VAL A 885 15.90 8.89 -2.14
C VAL A 885 15.40 9.87 -1.08
N ASN A 886 16.31 10.50 -0.33
CA ASN A 886 15.95 11.47 0.71
C ASN A 886 15.31 12.73 0.12
N LEU A 887 15.70 13.17 -1.08
CA LEU A 887 15.07 14.28 -1.78
C LEU A 887 13.63 13.94 -2.21
N ILE A 888 13.39 12.73 -2.70
CA ILE A 888 12.05 12.29 -3.09
C ILE A 888 11.17 12.11 -1.86
N ALA A 889 11.63 11.41 -0.82
CA ALA A 889 10.90 11.27 0.44
C ALA A 889 10.46 12.64 1.02
N ARG A 890 11.33 13.66 0.93
CA ARG A 890 11.05 15.05 1.35
C ARG A 890 10.19 15.87 0.38
N ARG A 891 10.01 15.44 -0.87
CA ARG A 891 9.07 16.04 -1.82
C ARG A 891 7.67 15.45 -1.65
N SER A 892 7.60 14.16 -1.30
CA SER A 892 6.35 13.49 -0.95
C SER A 892 5.78 14.00 0.39
N GLN A 893 6.62 14.59 1.24
CA GLN A 893 6.21 15.39 2.39
C GLN A 893 6.00 16.86 1.99
N PRO A 894 4.98 17.56 2.53
CA PRO A 894 4.82 18.99 2.28
C PRO A 894 5.98 19.81 2.88
N ALA A 895 6.28 20.94 2.24
CA ALA A 895 7.31 21.86 2.72
C ALA A 895 6.91 22.50 4.07
N SER A 896 7.35 21.88 5.17
CA SER A 896 7.43 22.57 6.45
C SER A 896 8.48 23.69 6.36
N ASP A 897 8.12 24.85 6.91
CA ASP A 897 8.93 26.07 7.01
C ASP A 897 9.38 26.73 5.69
N ALA A 898 8.45 27.44 5.04
CA ALA A 898 8.77 28.66 4.29
C ALA A 898 8.39 29.89 5.16
N SER A 899 9.34 30.32 6.00
CA SER A 899 9.26 31.50 6.88
C SER A 899 9.51 32.82 6.16
#